data_AF-A0A520F0A6-F1
#
_entry.id   AF-A0A520F0A6-F1
#
_cell.length_a   1.000
_cell.length_b   1.000
_cell.length_c   1.000
_cell.angle_alpha   90.00
_cell.angle_beta   90.00
_cell.angle_gamma   90.00
#
_symmetry.space_group_name_H-M   'P 1'
#
loop_
_entity.id
_entity.type
_entity.pdbx_description
1 polymer ?
#
loop_
_entity_poly.entity_id
_entity_poly.type
_entity_poly.pdbx_seq_one_letter_code
_entity_poly.pdbx_strand_id
1 'polypeptide(L)'
;GVTATDVVLTATEMLRKHGVVGKFVEFYGEGVAEVPLANRATLGNMSPEFGSTAAIFPIDEETINYLRLTGRSDEQLALVEAYAKEQGMWHDPKNEAVYSEYIELDLNTVVPSIAGPKRPQDRILLSESKVAFRKDIHNYVEENHPAHEGDSKLDEALNESFPASDPASLSFAEDDAVDVRSAAYGSEGRPSKPVRVITDEAGEFVLDHGAVVVAGITSCTNTSNPSVMLGAALLARNAVEKGLSTKPWVKTNMAPGSQVVTDYYEKAGLWPYLEKLGYFLGGYGCTTCIGNTGPLLEPISKAINDNDLSVTAVLSGNRNFEGRISPDVKMNYLASPPLVIAYGLAGTMDFDFETDALGNDHEGNPVYLKDIWPSSQEIEDTIKSSISRDMFSKSYETIFAGDSRWQNLSTPEGDTFEWDPNSTYVRKPPYFDGMTMDPAPVEDIKGARVLALLGDSVTTDHISPAGPIKAGTPAAQYLDSHGVERKDYNSLGSRRGNHEVMIRGTFANIRLKNQLLDDVSGGYTRDFTQDGGPQSFIYDASQNYQKAGIPLVVLGGKEYGSGSSRDWAAKGTSLLGVKAVITESFERIHRSNLIGMGVVPLQFPAGESAASLKLDGTETFDIIGVEKLNEGTTPKTMAVTATKEDGTKVEFDAVVRIDTPGEADYYRNGGILQYVLRNMIRG
;
A
#
# COMPACT_ATOMS: atom_id res chain seq x y z
N GLY A 1 -14.63 -1.06 22.63
CA GLY A 1 -14.46 -0.57 21.25
C GLY A 1 -13.08 -0.86 20.69
N VAL A 2 -12.02 -0.85 21.50
CA VAL A 2 -10.64 -1.08 21.04
C VAL A 2 -10.46 -2.48 20.47
N THR A 3 -9.70 -2.57 19.39
CA THR A 3 -9.37 -3.77 18.61
C THR A 3 -7.87 -3.90 18.42
N ALA A 4 -7.42 -5.06 17.93
CA ALA A 4 -6.02 -5.27 17.54
C ALA A 4 -5.54 -4.28 16.47
N THR A 5 -6.44 -3.84 15.59
CA THR A 5 -6.15 -2.84 14.56
C THR A 5 -5.79 -1.49 15.18
N ASP A 6 -6.47 -1.09 16.25
CA ASP A 6 -6.18 0.19 16.91
C ASP A 6 -4.78 0.19 17.53
N VAL A 7 -4.40 -0.92 18.18
CA VAL A 7 -3.06 -1.08 18.76
C VAL A 7 -1.97 -0.97 17.70
N VAL A 8 -2.14 -1.62 16.54
CA VAL A 8 -1.13 -1.55 15.47
C VAL A 8 -1.06 -0.19 14.81
N LEU A 9 -2.18 0.54 14.66
CA LEU A 9 -2.17 1.90 14.13
C LEU A 9 -1.43 2.85 15.09
N THR A 10 -1.68 2.74 16.40
CA THR A 10 -0.94 3.49 17.42
C THR A 10 0.55 3.18 17.39
N ALA A 11 0.92 1.89 17.34
CA ALA A 11 2.33 1.49 17.24
C ALA A 11 2.99 2.00 15.95
N THR A 12 2.25 1.99 14.83
CA THR A 12 2.75 2.46 13.53
C THR A 12 3.09 3.95 13.56
N GLU A 13 2.18 4.77 14.10
CA GLU A 13 2.38 6.22 14.30
C GLU A 13 3.61 6.48 15.17
N MET A 14 3.70 5.81 16.33
CA MET A 14 4.80 5.96 17.28
C MET A 14 6.16 5.58 16.69
N LEU A 15 6.25 4.41 16.06
CA LEU A 15 7.50 3.88 15.52
C LEU A 15 7.97 4.66 14.29
N ARG A 16 7.04 5.19 13.47
CA ARG A 16 7.42 6.12 12.39
C ARG A 16 7.98 7.42 12.92
N LYS A 17 7.33 8.01 13.93
CA LYS A 17 7.83 9.24 14.57
C LYS A 17 9.22 9.05 15.19
N HIS A 18 9.47 7.87 15.75
CA HIS A 18 10.77 7.54 16.34
C HIS A 18 11.86 7.26 15.28
N GLY A 19 11.51 6.66 14.14
CA GLY A 19 12.45 6.38 13.05
C GLY A 19 13.22 5.08 13.24
N VAL A 20 12.58 3.95 12.92
CA VAL A 20 13.15 2.59 13.05
C VAL A 20 13.66 1.98 11.74
N VAL A 21 13.88 2.80 10.70
CA VAL A 21 14.36 2.32 9.40
C VAL A 21 15.71 1.61 9.53
N GLY A 22 15.78 0.37 9.05
CA GLY A 22 17.00 -0.46 9.12
C GLY A 22 17.25 -1.12 10.48
N LYS A 23 16.36 -0.95 11.47
CA LYS A 23 16.46 -1.55 12.81
C LYS A 23 15.50 -2.74 12.95
N PHE A 24 15.71 -3.57 13.98
CA PHE A 24 14.70 -4.52 14.46
C PHE A 24 13.89 -3.84 15.56
N VAL A 25 12.60 -4.16 15.62
CA VAL A 25 11.72 -3.83 16.73
C VAL A 25 11.40 -5.13 17.45
N GLU A 26 11.65 -5.20 18.75
CA GLU A 26 11.33 -6.36 19.56
C GLU A 26 10.38 -5.95 20.67
N PHE A 27 9.28 -6.68 20.82
CA PHE A 27 8.30 -6.43 21.88
C PHE A 27 8.66 -7.26 23.11
N TYR A 28 8.71 -6.61 24.27
CA TYR A 28 9.14 -7.21 25.53
C TYR A 28 8.28 -6.72 26.71
N GLY A 29 8.55 -7.25 27.91
CA GLY A 29 7.86 -6.90 29.16
C GLY A 29 6.67 -7.80 29.51
N GLU A 30 6.03 -7.50 30.65
CA GLU A 30 4.92 -8.29 31.19
C GLU A 30 3.69 -8.28 30.28
N GLY A 31 3.42 -7.15 29.61
CA GLY A 31 2.26 -6.99 28.73
C GLY A 31 2.26 -7.92 27.52
N VAL A 32 3.43 -8.43 27.08
CA VAL A 32 3.52 -9.33 25.91
C VAL A 32 2.75 -10.63 26.13
N ALA A 33 2.81 -11.18 27.35
CA ALA A 33 2.16 -12.44 27.69
C ALA A 33 0.63 -12.36 27.61
N GLU A 34 0.06 -11.15 27.78
CA GLU A 34 -1.37 -10.89 27.76
C GLU A 34 -1.91 -10.61 26.35
N VAL A 35 -1.04 -10.49 25.33
CA VAL A 35 -1.44 -10.21 23.95
C VAL A 35 -1.62 -11.53 23.18
N PRO A 36 -2.83 -11.85 22.69
CA PRO A 36 -3.07 -13.06 21.90
C PRO A 36 -2.21 -13.11 20.63
N LEU A 37 -1.84 -14.31 20.17
CA LEU A 37 -0.90 -14.44 19.05
C LEU A 37 -1.38 -13.77 17.75
N ALA A 38 -2.69 -13.78 17.48
CA ALA A 38 -3.22 -13.09 16.31
C ALA A 38 -2.97 -11.58 16.33
N ASN A 39 -3.01 -10.94 17.50
CA ASN A 39 -2.68 -9.52 17.67
C ASN A 39 -1.18 -9.28 17.46
N ARG A 40 -0.33 -10.19 17.94
CA ARG A 40 1.12 -10.17 17.70
C ARG A 40 1.43 -10.25 16.20
N ALA A 41 0.73 -11.12 15.48
CA ALA A 41 0.87 -11.23 14.02
C ALA A 41 0.41 -9.97 13.29
N THR A 42 -0.67 -9.30 13.75
CA THR A 42 -1.11 -8.00 13.22
C THR A 42 -0.03 -6.92 13.39
N LEU A 43 0.59 -6.83 14.58
CA LEU A 43 1.71 -5.91 14.84
C LEU A 43 2.94 -6.24 13.99
N GLY A 44 3.31 -7.51 13.92
CA GLY A 44 4.43 -7.99 13.09
C GLY A 44 4.22 -7.70 11.59
N ASN A 45 2.99 -7.85 11.11
CA ASN A 45 2.63 -7.61 9.71
C ASN A 45 2.91 -6.17 9.25
N MET A 46 2.69 -5.18 10.12
CA MET A 46 2.88 -3.76 9.79
C MET A 46 4.34 -3.28 9.92
N SER A 47 5.29 -4.20 10.13
CA SER A 47 6.73 -3.88 10.20
C SER A 47 7.26 -3.03 9.05
N PRO A 48 6.89 -3.25 7.76
CA PRO A 48 7.33 -2.37 6.67
C PRO A 48 6.65 -1.01 6.71
N GLU A 49 5.43 -0.93 7.25
CA GLU A 49 4.65 0.31 7.33
C GLU A 49 5.25 1.28 8.34
N PHE A 50 5.85 0.80 9.45
CA PHE A 50 6.65 1.63 10.34
C PHE A 50 8.17 1.64 10.06
N GLY A 51 8.63 0.89 9.06
CA GLY A 51 9.98 0.99 8.49
C GLY A 51 11.01 0.04 9.09
N SER A 52 10.65 -0.72 10.12
CA SER A 52 11.55 -1.72 10.71
C SER A 52 11.88 -2.83 9.71
N THR A 53 13.04 -3.46 9.88
CA THR A 53 13.40 -4.64 9.09
C THR A 53 12.62 -5.88 9.55
N ALA A 54 12.34 -5.97 10.85
CA ALA A 54 11.54 -7.01 11.47
C ALA A 54 10.89 -6.46 12.75
N ALA A 55 9.72 -6.99 13.07
CA ALA A 55 9.02 -6.74 14.33
C ALA A 55 8.76 -8.10 15.01
N ILE A 56 9.38 -8.33 16.15
CA ILE A 56 9.57 -9.67 16.73
C ILE A 56 8.85 -9.75 18.08
N PHE A 57 8.09 -10.83 18.26
CA PHE A 57 7.62 -11.29 19.56
C PHE A 57 8.39 -12.56 19.94
N PRO A 58 8.94 -12.64 21.17
CA PRO A 58 9.64 -13.84 21.63
C PRO A 58 8.69 -15.04 21.76
N ILE A 59 9.25 -16.25 21.76
CA ILE A 59 8.50 -17.50 21.92
C ILE A 59 8.07 -17.63 23.37
N ASP A 60 6.80 -17.93 23.61
CA ASP A 60 6.22 -18.09 24.94
C ASP A 60 5.06 -19.10 24.95
N GLU A 61 4.35 -19.20 26.07
CA GLU A 61 3.22 -20.12 26.23
C GLU A 61 2.10 -19.84 25.22
N GLU A 62 1.81 -18.57 24.92
CA GLU A 62 0.79 -18.19 23.93
C GLU A 62 1.18 -18.65 22.51
N THR A 63 2.48 -18.64 22.20
CA THR A 63 3.01 -19.22 20.97
C THR A 63 2.72 -20.73 20.91
N ILE A 64 2.96 -21.46 22.00
CA ILE A 64 2.66 -22.90 22.09
C ILE A 64 1.14 -23.15 22.00
N ASN A 65 0.32 -22.34 22.66
CA ASN A 65 -1.14 -22.43 22.60
C ASN A 65 -1.67 -22.28 21.18
N TYR A 66 -1.14 -21.31 20.43
CA TYR A 66 -1.52 -21.11 19.04
C TYR A 66 -1.06 -22.27 18.14
N LEU A 67 0.17 -22.77 18.31
CA LEU A 67 0.65 -23.93 17.56
C LEU A 67 -0.22 -25.17 17.82
N ARG A 68 -0.64 -25.37 19.08
CA ARG A 68 -1.56 -26.44 19.48
C ARG A 68 -2.93 -26.28 18.81
N LEU A 69 -3.50 -25.07 18.87
CA LEU A 69 -4.78 -24.73 18.22
C LEU A 69 -4.75 -25.01 16.72
N THR A 70 -3.63 -24.70 16.07
CA THR A 70 -3.45 -24.85 14.62
C THR A 70 -2.98 -26.24 14.19
N GLY A 71 -3.06 -27.24 15.07
CA GLY A 71 -2.94 -28.65 14.71
C GLY A 71 -1.57 -29.29 14.91
N ARG A 72 -0.54 -28.56 15.38
CA ARG A 72 0.81 -29.12 15.58
C ARG A 72 0.78 -30.24 16.63
N SER A 73 1.59 -31.28 16.41
CA SER A 73 1.63 -32.45 17.29
C SER A 73 2.25 -32.13 18.64
N ASP A 74 1.85 -32.84 19.70
CA ASP A 74 2.37 -32.61 21.05
C ASP A 74 3.90 -32.82 21.14
N GLU A 75 4.45 -33.73 20.31
CA GLU A 75 5.89 -33.91 20.16
C GLU A 75 6.58 -32.66 19.59
N GLN A 76 6.02 -32.05 18.55
CA GLN A 76 6.55 -30.81 17.98
C GLN A 76 6.45 -29.65 18.98
N LEU A 77 5.35 -29.55 19.74
CA LEU A 77 5.18 -28.52 20.76
C LEU A 77 6.25 -28.66 21.85
N ALA A 78 6.45 -29.88 22.36
CA ALA A 78 7.47 -30.16 23.36
C ALA A 78 8.89 -29.85 22.85
N LEU A 79 9.17 -30.16 21.57
CA LEU A 79 10.46 -29.83 20.95
C LEU A 79 10.68 -28.33 20.84
N VAL A 80 9.69 -27.58 20.35
CA VAL A 80 9.78 -26.11 20.20
C VAL A 80 10.02 -25.45 21.55
N GLU A 81 9.25 -25.84 22.57
CA GLU A 81 9.39 -25.32 23.92
C GLU A 81 10.76 -25.64 24.53
N ALA A 82 11.18 -26.91 24.48
CA ALA A 82 12.46 -27.34 25.03
C ALA A 82 13.64 -26.64 24.35
N TYR A 83 13.62 -26.54 23.01
CA TYR A 83 14.64 -25.86 22.25
C TYR A 83 14.69 -24.36 22.57
N ALA A 84 13.54 -23.68 22.59
CA ALA A 84 13.48 -22.25 22.88
C ALA A 84 14.01 -21.94 24.29
N LYS A 85 13.68 -22.76 25.29
CA LYS A 85 14.20 -22.62 26.65
C LYS A 85 15.70 -22.87 26.73
N GLU A 86 16.20 -23.94 26.12
CA GLU A 86 17.63 -24.28 26.13
C GLU A 86 18.49 -23.23 25.42
N GLN A 87 18.00 -22.64 24.32
CA GLN A 87 18.71 -21.60 23.56
C GLN A 87 18.52 -20.18 24.12
N GLY A 88 17.75 -20.01 25.19
CA GLY A 88 17.45 -18.68 25.74
C GLY A 88 16.58 -17.80 24.85
N MET A 89 15.77 -18.42 23.96
CA MET A 89 14.82 -17.74 23.06
C MET A 89 13.39 -17.68 23.64
N TRP A 90 13.18 -18.30 24.81
CA TRP A 90 11.90 -18.27 25.52
C TRP A 90 11.73 -16.95 26.27
N HIS A 91 10.56 -16.32 26.15
CA HIS A 91 10.24 -15.07 26.83
C HIS A 91 10.23 -15.26 28.35
N ASP A 92 11.06 -14.49 29.05
CA ASP A 92 10.99 -14.31 30.49
C ASP A 92 10.84 -12.81 30.77
N PRO A 93 9.66 -12.33 31.24
CA PRO A 93 9.46 -10.90 31.49
C PRO A 93 10.39 -10.34 32.58
N LYS A 94 11.03 -11.19 33.38
CA LYS A 94 12.03 -10.77 34.37
C LYS A 94 13.43 -10.58 33.79
N ASN A 95 13.67 -11.09 32.59
CA ASN A 95 14.95 -11.04 31.92
C ASN A 95 14.86 -10.15 30.67
N GLU A 96 15.13 -8.87 30.87
CA GLU A 96 15.12 -7.89 29.80
C GLU A 96 16.40 -7.96 28.95
N ALA A 97 16.27 -8.07 27.64
CA ALA A 97 17.40 -7.98 26.73
C ALA A 97 17.95 -6.54 26.68
N VAL A 98 19.23 -6.40 26.32
CA VAL A 98 19.85 -5.08 26.17
C VAL A 98 19.49 -4.51 24.80
N TYR A 99 18.58 -3.53 24.78
CA TYR A 99 18.19 -2.84 23.55
C TYR A 99 18.99 -1.55 23.34
N SER A 100 19.16 -1.17 22.07
CA SER A 100 19.80 0.10 21.72
C SER A 100 18.97 1.31 22.15
N GLU A 101 17.64 1.18 22.10
CA GLU A 101 16.67 2.23 22.40
C GLU A 101 15.39 1.60 22.97
N TYR A 102 14.64 2.37 23.75
CA TYR A 102 13.47 1.92 24.50
C TYR A 102 12.26 2.80 24.20
N ILE A 103 11.11 2.17 23.97
CA ILE A 103 9.82 2.83 23.74
C ILE A 103 8.75 2.06 24.51
N GLU A 104 7.82 2.76 25.13
CA GLU A 104 6.74 2.19 25.92
C GLU A 104 5.38 2.58 25.31
N LEU A 105 4.46 1.61 25.24
CA LEU A 105 3.06 1.81 24.85
C LEU A 105 2.17 1.20 25.95
N ASP A 106 1.49 2.05 26.70
CA ASP A 106 0.44 1.62 27.62
C ASP A 106 -0.84 1.28 26.84
N LEU A 107 -1.20 0.01 26.80
CA LEU A 107 -2.40 -0.49 26.09
C LEU A 107 -3.70 0.13 26.61
N ASN A 108 -3.74 0.63 27.86
CA ASN A 108 -4.93 1.31 28.40
C ASN A 108 -5.19 2.68 27.76
N THR A 109 -4.17 3.28 27.13
CA THR A 109 -4.28 4.57 26.44
C THR A 109 -4.75 4.43 25.00
N VAL A 110 -4.81 3.20 24.47
CA VAL A 110 -5.25 2.93 23.10
C VAL A 110 -6.75 3.15 23.01
N VAL A 111 -7.16 3.95 22.02
CA VAL A 111 -8.57 4.26 21.72
C VAL A 111 -8.88 3.87 20.27
N PRO A 112 -10.17 3.62 19.92
CA PRO A 112 -10.55 3.32 18.54
C PRO A 112 -10.05 4.37 17.56
N SER A 113 -9.50 3.93 16.44
CA SER A 113 -8.90 4.80 15.43
C SER A 113 -8.98 4.21 14.02
N ILE A 114 -8.79 5.08 13.05
CA ILE A 114 -8.56 4.75 11.64
C ILE A 114 -7.23 5.35 11.20
N ALA A 115 -6.76 5.04 10.00
CA ALA A 115 -5.60 5.73 9.42
C ALA A 115 -5.82 6.12 7.96
N GLY A 116 -5.51 7.35 7.58
CA GLY A 116 -5.73 7.88 6.23
C GLY A 116 -5.69 9.40 6.17
N PRO A 117 -6.03 10.00 5.02
CA PRO A 117 -6.48 9.35 3.78
C PRO A 117 -5.37 8.82 2.86
N LYS A 118 -4.08 9.11 3.15
CA LYS A 118 -2.96 8.82 2.23
C LYS A 118 -1.91 7.85 2.75
N ARG A 119 -1.64 7.81 4.06
CA ARG A 119 -0.55 6.99 4.61
C ARG A 119 -1.00 6.16 5.83
N PRO A 120 -0.36 4.99 6.08
CA PRO A 120 -0.73 4.13 7.21
C PRO A 120 -0.46 4.74 8.59
N GLN A 121 0.52 5.65 8.68
CA GLN A 121 0.87 6.36 9.91
C GLN A 121 0.00 7.60 10.19
N ASP A 122 -0.86 8.00 9.25
CA ASP A 122 -1.77 9.14 9.42
C ASP A 122 -2.96 8.69 10.28
N ARG A 123 -2.71 8.37 11.56
CA ARG A 123 -3.71 7.89 12.51
C ARG A 123 -4.68 9.01 12.89
N ILE A 124 -5.96 8.67 12.92
CA ILE A 124 -7.06 9.56 13.27
C ILE A 124 -7.91 8.87 14.34
N LEU A 125 -8.17 9.55 15.46
CA LEU A 125 -9.08 9.02 16.48
C LEU A 125 -10.49 8.87 15.91
N LEU A 126 -11.21 7.81 16.24
CA LEU A 126 -12.55 7.58 15.69
C LEU A 126 -13.51 8.72 16.05
N SER A 127 -13.39 9.28 17.26
CA SER A 127 -14.15 10.46 17.71
C SER A 127 -13.84 11.74 16.92
N GLU A 128 -12.71 11.78 16.21
CA GLU A 128 -12.27 12.93 15.43
C GLU A 128 -12.40 12.68 13.91
N SER A 129 -12.88 11.51 13.48
CA SER A 129 -12.83 11.10 12.07
C SER A 129 -13.59 12.04 11.15
N LYS A 130 -14.75 12.54 11.58
CA LYS A 130 -15.57 13.50 10.84
C LYS A 130 -14.84 14.83 10.65
N VAL A 131 -14.25 15.35 11.72
CA VAL A 131 -13.51 16.62 11.73
C VAL A 131 -12.26 16.52 10.86
N ALA A 132 -11.49 15.44 11.01
CA ALA A 132 -10.31 15.19 10.20
C ALA A 132 -10.67 15.07 8.71
N PHE A 133 -11.72 14.32 8.35
CA PHE A 133 -12.20 14.24 6.97
C PHE A 133 -12.59 15.63 6.41
N ARG A 134 -13.37 16.41 7.17
CA ARG A 134 -13.78 17.77 6.76
C ARG A 134 -12.61 18.72 6.56
N LYS A 135 -11.52 18.54 7.31
CA LYS A 135 -10.28 19.27 7.08
C LYS A 135 -9.57 18.78 5.81
N ASP A 136 -9.43 17.47 5.67
CA ASP A 136 -8.64 16.88 4.59
C ASP A 136 -9.26 17.03 3.21
N ILE A 137 -10.59 17.07 3.11
CA ILE A 137 -11.29 17.14 1.82
C ILE A 137 -10.92 18.38 0.99
N HIS A 138 -10.59 19.51 1.64
CA HIS A 138 -10.12 20.72 0.97
C HIS A 138 -8.86 20.48 0.12
N ASN A 139 -7.98 19.59 0.56
CA ASN A 139 -6.76 19.21 -0.17
C ASN A 139 -7.02 18.44 -1.48
N TYR A 140 -8.27 18.07 -1.78
CA TYR A 140 -8.64 17.25 -2.93
C TYR A 140 -9.66 17.90 -3.86
N VAL A 141 -10.23 19.04 -3.48
CA VAL A 141 -11.35 19.68 -4.19
C VAL A 141 -11.11 21.15 -4.51
N GLU A 142 -10.21 21.82 -3.80
CA GLU A 142 -9.88 23.22 -4.06
C GLU A 142 -8.66 23.31 -4.99
N GLU A 143 -8.78 24.08 -6.09
CA GLU A 143 -7.67 24.33 -7.00
C GLU A 143 -6.53 25.07 -6.28
N ASN A 144 -5.41 24.37 -6.05
CA ASN A 144 -4.08 24.90 -5.75
C ASN A 144 -4.00 26.07 -4.75
N HIS A 145 -4.02 25.75 -3.45
CA HIS A 145 -3.14 26.44 -2.51
C HIS A 145 -2.18 25.41 -1.89
N PRO A 146 -0.86 25.57 -2.06
CA PRO A 146 0.09 24.71 -1.35
C PRO A 146 -0.16 24.89 0.15
N ALA A 147 -0.40 23.77 0.84
CA ALA A 147 -0.39 23.75 2.30
C ALA A 147 0.98 24.26 2.75
N HIS A 148 1.03 25.50 3.23
CA HIS A 148 2.20 25.99 3.94
C HIS A 148 2.25 25.24 5.27
N GLU A 149 3.29 24.43 5.45
CA GLU A 149 3.73 24.00 6.77
C GLU A 149 4.01 25.25 7.62
N GLY A 150 3.34 25.36 8.76
CA GLY A 150 3.64 26.37 9.79
C GLY A 150 2.42 27.15 10.26
N ASP A 151 2.01 26.85 11.48
CA ASP A 151 1.27 27.67 12.44
C ASP A 151 -0.10 28.29 12.05
N SER A 152 -1.08 27.93 12.88
CA SER A 152 -2.45 28.41 12.93
C SER A 152 -2.53 29.95 13.00
N LYS A 153 -2.93 30.58 11.89
CA LYS A 153 -3.60 31.90 11.89
C LYS A 153 -5.13 31.80 11.77
N LEU A 154 -5.64 30.58 11.62
CA LEU A 154 -7.09 30.32 11.56
C LEU A 154 -7.75 30.45 12.95
N ASP A 155 -7.01 30.16 14.02
CA ASP A 155 -7.50 30.27 15.41
C ASP A 155 -7.52 31.72 15.94
N GLU A 156 -6.82 32.65 15.29
CA GLU A 156 -6.81 34.07 15.68
C GLU A 156 -7.97 34.84 15.01
N ALA A 157 -8.39 34.44 13.80
CA ALA A 157 -9.49 35.07 13.07
C ALA A 157 -10.90 34.65 13.54
N LEU A 158 -11.02 33.50 14.23
CA LEU A 158 -12.29 32.98 14.75
C LEU A 158 -12.76 33.65 16.05
N ASN A 159 -11.90 34.41 16.74
CA ASN A 159 -12.24 35.08 18.01
C ASN A 159 -12.71 36.54 17.87
N GLU A 160 -12.71 37.14 16.67
CA GLU A 160 -12.97 38.59 16.51
C GLU A 160 -14.13 38.98 15.58
N SER A 161 -15.03 38.07 15.18
CA SER A 161 -16.21 38.52 14.41
C SER A 161 -17.52 37.77 14.69
N PHE A 162 -18.33 38.37 15.57
CA PHE A 162 -19.79 38.34 15.55
C PHE A 162 -20.29 39.71 16.07
N PRO A 163 -21.53 40.17 15.80
CA PRO A 163 -22.63 39.47 15.13
C PRO A 163 -23.40 40.29 14.06
N ALA A 164 -24.37 39.59 13.43
CA ALA A 164 -25.69 40.06 12.96
C ALA A 164 -25.95 39.95 11.44
N SER A 165 -26.86 39.04 11.06
CA SER A 165 -28.25 39.36 10.62
C SER A 165 -28.82 38.22 9.76
N ASP A 166 -29.98 37.73 10.18
CA ASP A 166 -31.02 36.90 9.55
C ASP A 166 -30.65 35.74 8.60
N PRO A 167 -31.12 34.50 8.87
CA PRO A 167 -30.98 33.40 7.93
C PRO A 167 -31.89 33.64 6.70
N ALA A 168 -31.30 33.58 5.51
CA ALA A 168 -32.08 33.46 4.28
C ALA A 168 -32.73 32.07 4.24
N SER A 169 -34.06 32.03 4.39
CA SER A 169 -34.85 30.83 4.16
C SER A 169 -34.87 30.50 2.66
N LEU A 170 -34.16 29.46 2.24
CA LEU A 170 -34.35 28.86 0.91
C LEU A 170 -35.52 27.87 0.99
N SER A 171 -36.70 28.31 0.54
CA SER A 171 -37.86 27.46 0.33
C SER A 171 -37.70 26.69 -0.98
N PHE A 172 -37.25 25.45 -0.91
CA PHE A 172 -37.53 24.43 -1.93
C PHE A 172 -38.12 23.20 -1.23
N ALA A 173 -39.33 23.36 -0.70
CA ALA A 173 -40.21 22.23 -0.48
C ALA A 173 -41.01 22.03 -1.77
N GLU A 174 -40.49 21.20 -2.68
CA GLU A 174 -41.37 20.54 -3.65
C GLU A 174 -41.98 19.33 -2.93
N ASP A 175 -43.30 19.36 -2.77
CA ASP A 175 -44.15 18.41 -2.02
C ASP A 175 -44.25 17.00 -2.64
N ASP A 176 -43.32 16.62 -3.54
CA ASP A 176 -43.24 15.28 -4.17
C ASP A 176 -41.83 14.64 -4.05
N ALA A 177 -40.98 15.13 -3.14
CA ALA A 177 -39.63 14.59 -2.95
C ALA A 177 -39.66 13.13 -2.47
N VAL A 178 -39.34 12.20 -3.38
CA VAL A 178 -38.95 10.84 -3.01
C VAL A 178 -37.76 10.96 -2.05
N ASP A 179 -37.86 10.36 -0.87
CA ASP A 179 -36.76 10.32 0.11
C ASP A 179 -35.63 9.44 -0.41
N VAL A 180 -34.75 10.03 -1.22
CA VAL A 180 -33.65 9.36 -1.90
C VAL A 180 -32.42 9.39 -1.00
N ARG A 181 -31.84 8.22 -0.71
CA ARG A 181 -30.64 8.08 0.11
C ARG A 181 -29.50 8.96 -0.44
N SER A 182 -28.87 9.78 0.40
CA SER A 182 -27.86 10.76 -0.01
C SER A 182 -26.60 10.70 0.85
N ALA A 183 -25.43 10.74 0.20
CA ALA A 183 -24.15 10.96 0.87
C ALA A 183 -23.88 12.45 1.18
N ALA A 184 -24.73 13.36 0.70
CA ALA A 184 -24.63 14.80 0.96
C ALA A 184 -25.34 15.25 2.25
N TYR A 185 -26.07 14.35 2.93
CA TYR A 185 -26.72 14.69 4.20
C TYR A 185 -25.69 15.17 5.23
N GLY A 186 -25.96 16.31 5.86
CA GLY A 186 -25.06 16.91 6.86
C GLY A 186 -23.82 17.60 6.28
N SER A 187 -23.69 17.74 4.95
CA SER A 187 -22.51 18.34 4.29
C SER A 187 -22.31 19.84 4.51
N GLU A 188 -23.15 20.50 5.31
CA GLU A 188 -22.99 21.91 5.65
C GLU A 188 -21.64 22.16 6.34
N GLY A 189 -20.94 23.20 5.86
CA GLY A 189 -19.62 23.60 6.38
C GLY A 189 -18.44 22.84 5.77
N ARG A 190 -18.62 22.09 4.67
CA ARG A 190 -17.52 21.51 3.88
C ARG A 190 -17.77 21.66 2.37
N PRO A 191 -16.74 21.47 1.52
CA PRO A 191 -16.95 21.32 0.08
C PRO A 191 -17.93 20.19 -0.22
N SER A 192 -18.92 20.48 -1.06
CA SER A 192 -19.99 19.56 -1.44
C SER A 192 -20.32 19.77 -2.92
N LYS A 193 -20.54 18.66 -3.63
CA LYS A 193 -21.00 18.60 -5.01
C LYS A 193 -21.96 17.40 -5.16
N PRO A 194 -23.22 17.54 -4.71
CA PRO A 194 -24.19 16.45 -4.77
C PRO A 194 -24.50 16.05 -6.21
N VAL A 195 -24.43 14.75 -6.52
CA VAL A 195 -24.69 14.18 -7.85
C VAL A 195 -25.71 13.06 -7.73
N ARG A 196 -26.87 13.23 -8.38
CA ARG A 196 -27.90 12.19 -8.47
C ARG A 196 -27.44 11.08 -9.42
N VAL A 197 -27.51 9.83 -8.97
CA VAL A 197 -27.12 8.64 -9.73
C VAL A 197 -28.28 7.65 -9.75
N ILE A 198 -28.56 7.11 -10.92
CA ILE A 198 -29.57 6.07 -11.13
C ILE A 198 -28.85 4.83 -11.67
N THR A 199 -29.15 3.70 -11.05
CA THR A 199 -28.62 2.39 -11.45
C THR A 199 -29.74 1.38 -11.49
N ASP A 200 -29.69 0.42 -12.42
CA ASP A 200 -30.66 -0.68 -12.47
C ASP A 200 -30.49 -1.63 -11.27
N GLU A 201 -29.27 -1.76 -10.75
CA GLU A 201 -28.92 -2.70 -9.68
C GLU A 201 -29.13 -2.13 -8.27
N ALA A 202 -28.77 -0.87 -8.03
CA ALA A 202 -28.74 -0.25 -6.71
C ALA A 202 -29.78 0.88 -6.54
N GLY A 203 -30.63 1.09 -7.56
CA GLY A 203 -31.68 2.10 -7.55
C GLY A 203 -31.14 3.52 -7.67
N GLU A 204 -31.85 4.45 -7.05
CA GLU A 204 -31.57 5.89 -7.10
C GLU A 204 -30.98 6.39 -5.78
N PHE A 205 -29.92 7.19 -5.86
CA PHE A 205 -29.25 7.81 -4.71
C PHE A 205 -28.48 9.08 -5.11
N VAL A 206 -27.98 9.82 -4.12
CA VAL A 206 -27.11 10.99 -4.32
C VAL A 206 -25.72 10.72 -3.78
N LEU A 207 -24.70 10.87 -4.63
CA LEU A 207 -23.29 10.86 -4.25
C LEU A 207 -22.82 12.28 -3.91
N ASP A 208 -21.78 12.37 -3.09
CA ASP A 208 -21.08 13.62 -2.77
C ASP A 208 -19.61 13.30 -2.43
N HIS A 209 -18.79 14.34 -2.27
CA HIS A 209 -17.49 14.24 -1.63
C HIS A 209 -17.60 13.51 -0.28
N GLY A 210 -16.64 12.63 0.00
CA GLY A 210 -16.64 11.82 1.23
C GLY A 210 -17.47 10.55 1.19
N ALA A 211 -18.27 10.30 0.15
CA ALA A 211 -19.01 9.04 0.01
C ALA A 211 -18.07 7.84 0.10
N VAL A 212 -18.41 6.85 0.93
CA VAL A 212 -17.70 5.57 1.01
C VAL A 212 -18.22 4.71 -0.14
N VAL A 213 -17.42 4.54 -1.19
CA VAL A 213 -17.81 3.76 -2.38
C VAL A 213 -17.23 2.34 -2.38
N VAL A 214 -16.26 2.08 -1.50
CA VAL A 214 -15.67 0.74 -1.28
C VAL A 214 -15.56 0.50 0.23
N ALA A 215 -16.10 -0.62 0.71
CA ALA A 215 -15.93 -1.10 2.08
C ALA A 215 -15.47 -2.57 2.06
N GLY A 216 -14.17 -2.80 2.24
CA GLY A 216 -13.54 -4.11 2.03
C GLY A 216 -12.97 -4.74 3.29
N ILE A 217 -13.54 -5.88 3.72
CA ILE A 217 -12.86 -6.75 4.69
C ILE A 217 -11.86 -7.63 3.93
N THR A 218 -10.58 -7.40 4.13
CA THR A 218 -9.49 -7.94 3.31
C THR A 218 -8.20 -8.01 4.11
N SER A 219 -7.10 -8.40 3.46
CA SER A 219 -5.73 -8.46 3.99
C SER A 219 -5.48 -9.53 5.04
N CYS A 220 -4.29 -10.16 4.94
CA CYS A 220 -3.77 -11.03 5.98
C CYS A 220 -3.56 -10.32 7.33
N THR A 221 -3.45 -8.99 7.35
CA THR A 221 -3.26 -8.17 8.56
C THR A 221 -4.36 -8.42 9.60
N ASN A 222 -5.62 -8.43 9.16
CA ASN A 222 -6.78 -8.56 10.05
C ASN A 222 -7.56 -9.86 9.83
N THR A 223 -7.57 -10.43 8.62
CA THR A 223 -8.33 -11.67 8.36
C THR A 223 -7.71 -12.92 8.98
N SER A 224 -6.48 -12.83 9.46
CA SER A 224 -5.83 -13.87 10.27
C SER A 224 -6.23 -13.81 11.75
N ASN A 225 -6.98 -12.78 12.17
CA ASN A 225 -7.34 -12.52 13.56
C ASN A 225 -8.83 -12.80 13.81
N PRO A 226 -9.16 -13.93 14.45
CA PRO A 226 -10.56 -14.29 14.72
C PRO A 226 -11.34 -13.27 15.52
N SER A 227 -10.70 -12.55 16.46
CA SER A 227 -11.41 -11.61 17.34
C SER A 227 -12.03 -10.46 16.56
N VAL A 228 -11.29 -9.88 15.61
CA VAL A 228 -11.82 -8.79 14.78
C VAL A 228 -12.73 -9.31 13.67
N MET A 229 -12.49 -10.52 13.16
CA MET A 229 -13.32 -11.14 12.13
C MET A 229 -14.70 -11.56 12.67
N LEU A 230 -14.76 -12.27 13.80
CA LEU A 230 -16.02 -12.60 14.46
C LEU A 230 -16.70 -11.35 15.02
N GLY A 231 -15.94 -10.38 15.55
CA GLY A 231 -16.48 -9.07 15.94
C GLY A 231 -17.19 -8.37 14.77
N ALA A 232 -16.64 -8.41 13.56
CA ALA A 232 -17.27 -7.81 12.39
C ALA A 232 -18.57 -8.53 12.01
N ALA A 233 -18.54 -9.86 12.00
CA ALA A 233 -19.70 -10.67 11.63
C ALA A 233 -20.83 -10.60 12.68
N LEU A 234 -20.50 -10.49 13.97
CA LEU A 234 -21.46 -10.21 15.04
C LEU A 234 -22.05 -8.79 14.93
N LEU A 235 -21.24 -7.79 14.57
CA LEU A 235 -21.75 -6.44 14.28
C LEU A 235 -22.71 -6.47 13.09
N ALA A 236 -22.41 -7.22 12.02
CA ALA A 236 -23.31 -7.43 10.90
C ALA A 236 -24.63 -8.07 11.34
N ARG A 237 -24.57 -9.10 12.19
CA ARG A 237 -25.75 -9.76 12.76
C ARG A 237 -26.64 -8.76 13.49
N ASN A 238 -26.07 -8.00 14.42
CA ASN A 238 -26.78 -7.00 15.21
C ASN A 238 -27.39 -5.90 14.33
N ALA A 239 -26.66 -5.43 13.31
CA ALA A 239 -27.15 -4.42 12.37
C ALA A 239 -28.36 -4.93 11.58
N VAL A 240 -28.28 -6.14 11.03
CA VAL A 240 -29.39 -6.76 10.27
C VAL A 240 -30.61 -7.03 11.14
N GLU A 241 -30.41 -7.50 12.37
CA GLU A 241 -31.51 -7.73 13.32
C GLU A 241 -32.19 -6.43 13.78
N LYS A 242 -31.46 -5.32 13.70
CA LYS A 242 -31.98 -3.96 13.86
C LYS A 242 -32.52 -3.35 12.57
N GLY A 243 -32.60 -4.09 11.46
CA GLY A 243 -33.17 -3.60 10.21
C GLY A 243 -32.27 -2.68 9.40
N LEU A 244 -30.97 -2.57 9.74
CA LEU A 244 -30.01 -1.77 8.99
C LEU A 244 -29.54 -2.49 7.72
N SER A 245 -29.15 -1.70 6.71
CA SER A 245 -28.59 -2.17 5.44
C SER A 245 -27.45 -1.25 4.99
N THR A 246 -26.45 -1.80 4.33
CA THR A 246 -25.40 -1.03 3.64
C THR A 246 -26.00 -0.02 2.65
N LYS A 247 -25.37 1.15 2.50
CA LYS A 247 -25.82 2.14 1.51
C LYS A 247 -25.63 1.62 0.07
N PRO A 248 -26.54 1.94 -0.87
CA PRO A 248 -26.59 1.32 -2.20
C PRO A 248 -25.36 1.60 -3.08
N TRP A 249 -24.65 2.71 -2.85
CA TRP A 249 -23.43 3.05 -3.58
C TRP A 249 -22.15 2.38 -3.08
N VAL A 250 -22.22 1.67 -1.95
CA VAL A 250 -21.04 1.07 -1.33
C VAL A 250 -20.81 -0.30 -1.94
N LYS A 251 -19.67 -0.47 -2.62
CA LYS A 251 -19.19 -1.79 -3.02
C LYS A 251 -18.56 -2.49 -1.82
N THR A 252 -19.22 -3.52 -1.32
CA THR A 252 -18.73 -4.36 -0.23
C THR A 252 -17.98 -5.60 -0.74
N ASN A 253 -17.01 -6.09 0.03
CA ASN A 253 -16.25 -7.30 -0.29
C ASN A 253 -15.74 -7.98 0.99
N MET A 254 -15.81 -9.30 1.05
CA MET A 254 -15.17 -10.14 2.06
C MET A 254 -14.12 -11.05 1.42
N ALA A 255 -12.85 -10.86 1.76
CA ALA A 255 -11.74 -11.64 1.23
C ALA A 255 -10.86 -12.21 2.35
N PRO A 256 -11.22 -13.38 2.88
CA PRO A 256 -10.47 -14.02 3.95
C PRO A 256 -9.09 -14.51 3.50
N GLY A 257 -8.12 -14.50 4.42
CA GLY A 257 -6.77 -15.02 4.17
C GLY A 257 -6.68 -16.55 4.09
N SER A 258 -7.69 -17.28 4.56
CA SER A 258 -7.75 -18.74 4.50
C SER A 258 -9.19 -19.27 4.54
N GLN A 259 -9.37 -20.54 4.17
CA GLN A 259 -10.66 -21.25 4.24
C GLN A 259 -11.17 -21.41 5.68
N VAL A 260 -10.26 -21.47 6.66
CA VAL A 260 -10.62 -21.58 8.10
C VAL A 260 -11.55 -20.45 8.55
N VAL A 261 -11.42 -19.26 7.95
CA VAL A 261 -12.31 -18.13 8.24
C VAL A 261 -13.75 -18.43 7.83
N THR A 262 -13.92 -19.00 6.64
CA THR A 262 -15.22 -19.42 6.14
C THR A 262 -15.81 -20.49 7.05
N ASP A 263 -14.99 -21.47 7.46
CA ASP A 263 -15.43 -22.59 8.30
C ASP A 263 -15.97 -22.12 9.67
N TYR A 264 -15.30 -21.16 10.32
CA TYR A 264 -15.80 -20.65 11.61
C TYR A 264 -17.02 -19.73 11.46
N TYR A 265 -17.15 -19.00 10.34
CA TYR A 265 -18.36 -18.21 10.07
C TYR A 265 -19.56 -19.10 9.77
N GLU A 266 -19.37 -20.19 9.04
CA GLU A 266 -20.40 -21.20 8.80
C GLU A 266 -20.84 -21.84 10.11
N LYS A 267 -19.88 -22.29 10.92
CA LYS A 267 -20.16 -22.93 12.21
C LYS A 267 -20.84 -21.97 13.21
N ALA A 268 -20.52 -20.68 13.17
CA ALA A 268 -21.18 -19.65 13.98
C ALA A 268 -22.52 -19.17 13.38
N GLY A 269 -22.87 -19.57 12.16
CA GLY A 269 -24.10 -19.15 11.48
C GLY A 269 -24.11 -17.67 11.05
N LEU A 270 -22.94 -17.08 10.80
CA LEU A 270 -22.80 -15.63 10.60
C LEU A 270 -22.77 -15.18 9.12
N TRP A 271 -22.48 -16.09 8.17
CA TRP A 271 -22.47 -15.77 6.74
C TRP A 271 -23.75 -15.10 6.23
N PRO A 272 -24.97 -15.59 6.56
CA PRO A 272 -26.20 -14.99 6.04
C PRO A 272 -26.37 -13.50 6.41
N TYR A 273 -25.78 -13.07 7.53
CA TYR A 273 -25.84 -11.67 7.96
C TYR A 273 -24.83 -10.79 7.21
N LEU A 274 -23.63 -11.32 6.96
CA LEU A 274 -22.63 -10.65 6.11
C LEU A 274 -23.17 -10.46 4.68
N GLU A 275 -23.76 -11.52 4.10
CA GLU A 275 -24.33 -11.49 2.74
C GLU A 275 -25.50 -10.52 2.61
N LYS A 276 -26.37 -10.42 3.63
CA LYS A 276 -27.45 -9.40 3.67
C LYS A 276 -26.93 -7.96 3.63
N LEU A 277 -25.71 -7.72 4.11
CA LEU A 277 -25.03 -6.43 4.02
C LEU A 277 -24.15 -6.31 2.76
N GLY A 278 -24.16 -7.30 1.88
CA GLY A 278 -23.40 -7.36 0.63
C GLY A 278 -21.97 -7.88 0.77
N TYR A 279 -21.53 -8.27 1.96
CA TYR A 279 -20.18 -8.82 2.20
C TYR A 279 -20.10 -10.29 1.76
N PHE A 280 -20.23 -10.52 0.46
CA PHE A 280 -20.05 -11.83 -0.16
C PHE A 280 -18.56 -12.22 -0.20
N LEU A 281 -18.31 -13.53 -0.19
CA LEU A 281 -16.97 -14.09 -0.38
C LEU A 281 -16.44 -13.73 -1.77
N GLY A 282 -15.52 -12.77 -1.84
CA GLY A 282 -14.84 -12.37 -3.08
C GLY A 282 -13.69 -13.29 -3.49
N GLY A 283 -13.20 -14.11 -2.55
CA GLY A 283 -12.16 -15.12 -2.77
C GLY A 283 -11.05 -15.10 -1.72
N TYR A 284 -10.27 -16.19 -1.69
CA TYR A 284 -9.15 -16.35 -0.76
C TYR A 284 -7.88 -15.73 -1.37
N GLY A 285 -7.59 -14.49 -1.02
CA GLY A 285 -6.41 -13.77 -1.53
C GLY A 285 -6.41 -12.28 -1.24
N CYS A 286 -5.40 -11.58 -1.74
CA CYS A 286 -5.16 -10.17 -1.41
C CYS A 286 -6.30 -9.21 -1.82
N THR A 287 -6.99 -9.47 -2.94
CA THR A 287 -8.13 -8.67 -3.44
C THR A 287 -7.95 -7.13 -3.28
N THR A 288 -8.85 -6.45 -2.57
CA THR A 288 -8.84 -5.01 -2.30
C THR A 288 -7.54 -4.51 -1.67
N CYS A 289 -6.87 -5.31 -0.82
CA CYS A 289 -5.61 -4.91 -0.15
C CYS A 289 -4.46 -4.58 -1.13
N ILE A 290 -4.47 -5.19 -2.32
CA ILE A 290 -3.47 -4.97 -3.37
C ILE A 290 -4.02 -4.17 -4.56
N GLY A 291 -5.24 -3.64 -4.45
CA GLY A 291 -5.90 -2.89 -5.52
C GLY A 291 -6.73 -3.71 -6.49
N ASN A 292 -6.87 -5.03 -6.26
CA ASN A 292 -7.76 -5.89 -7.03
C ASN A 292 -9.20 -5.77 -6.51
N THR A 293 -9.71 -4.53 -6.47
CA THR A 293 -11.05 -4.19 -5.98
C THR A 293 -12.14 -4.48 -7.02
N GLY A 294 -11.75 -4.62 -8.30
CA GLY A 294 -12.67 -4.68 -9.44
C GLY A 294 -13.37 -3.34 -9.69
N PRO A 295 -14.09 -3.19 -10.81
CA PRO A 295 -14.75 -1.93 -11.16
C PRO A 295 -15.90 -1.60 -10.21
N LEU A 296 -16.16 -0.31 -9.98
CA LEU A 296 -17.45 0.15 -9.46
C LEU A 296 -18.53 -0.01 -10.55
N LEU A 297 -19.81 0.08 -10.19
CA LEU A 297 -20.88 0.14 -11.18
C LEU A 297 -20.63 1.33 -12.13
N GLU A 298 -20.83 1.12 -13.43
CA GLU A 298 -20.50 2.11 -14.45
C GLU A 298 -21.13 3.48 -14.19
N PRO A 299 -22.42 3.60 -13.79
CA PRO A 299 -23.00 4.91 -13.48
C PRO A 299 -22.34 5.59 -12.27
N ILE A 300 -21.89 4.83 -11.27
CA ILE A 300 -21.17 5.35 -10.09
C ILE A 300 -19.79 5.87 -10.52
N SER A 301 -19.00 5.03 -11.23
CA SER A 301 -17.67 5.43 -11.72
C SER A 301 -17.78 6.65 -12.64
N LYS A 302 -18.76 6.68 -13.56
CA LYS A 302 -19.01 7.83 -14.42
C LYS A 302 -19.35 9.09 -13.63
N ALA A 303 -20.27 9.00 -12.65
CA ALA A 303 -20.65 10.13 -11.81
C ALA A 303 -19.44 10.69 -11.04
N ILE A 304 -18.58 9.81 -10.49
CA ILE A 304 -17.35 10.21 -9.81
C ILE A 304 -16.40 10.96 -10.75
N ASN A 305 -16.09 10.36 -11.90
CA ASN A 305 -15.08 10.91 -12.82
C ASN A 305 -15.56 12.19 -13.54
N ASP A 306 -16.82 12.23 -14.01
CA ASP A 306 -17.37 13.41 -14.72
C ASP A 306 -17.47 14.64 -13.81
N ASN A 307 -17.63 14.43 -12.50
CA ASN A 307 -17.81 15.49 -11.52
C ASN A 307 -16.58 15.70 -10.63
N ASP A 308 -15.50 14.96 -10.88
CA ASP A 308 -14.28 14.95 -10.07
C ASP A 308 -14.51 14.74 -8.56
N LEU A 309 -15.43 13.84 -8.20
CA LEU A 309 -15.77 13.60 -6.80
C LEU A 309 -14.61 12.94 -6.05
N SER A 310 -14.16 13.59 -4.98
CA SER A 310 -13.26 13.02 -3.98
C SER A 310 -14.00 12.04 -3.05
N VAL A 311 -14.23 10.83 -3.55
CA VAL A 311 -14.85 9.71 -2.81
C VAL A 311 -13.80 8.86 -2.08
N THR A 312 -14.27 7.97 -1.21
CA THR A 312 -13.45 7.26 -0.22
C THR A 312 -13.58 5.74 -0.30
N ALA A 313 -12.52 5.04 0.14
CA ALA A 313 -12.55 3.61 0.42
C ALA A 313 -12.15 3.35 1.87
N VAL A 314 -12.84 2.42 2.53
CA VAL A 314 -12.51 1.95 3.88
C VAL A 314 -12.18 0.46 3.81
N LEU A 315 -11.02 0.06 4.30
CA LEU A 315 -10.57 -1.32 4.23
C LEU A 315 -9.79 -1.77 5.46
N SER A 316 -9.82 -3.07 5.74
CA SER A 316 -9.01 -3.69 6.80
C SER A 316 -7.61 -4.12 6.34
N GLY A 317 -7.05 -3.35 5.39
CA GLY A 317 -5.69 -3.51 4.90
C GLY A 317 -4.63 -2.90 5.81
N ASN A 318 -3.40 -2.83 5.29
CA ASN A 318 -2.26 -2.14 5.93
C ASN A 318 -1.72 -0.98 5.10
N ARG A 319 -2.24 -0.74 3.89
CA ARG A 319 -1.77 0.31 2.98
C ARG A 319 -2.93 1.03 2.30
N ASN A 320 -2.85 2.36 2.31
CA ASN A 320 -3.89 3.28 1.86
C ASN A 320 -3.34 4.40 0.95
N PHE A 321 -2.18 4.17 0.32
CA PHE A 321 -1.60 5.11 -0.64
C PHE A 321 -2.57 5.46 -1.78
N GLU A 322 -2.53 6.72 -2.23
CA GLU A 322 -3.36 7.20 -3.34
C GLU A 322 -3.16 6.34 -4.60
N GLY A 323 -4.26 6.02 -5.29
CA GLY A 323 -4.25 5.20 -6.51
C GLY A 323 -3.99 3.70 -6.29
N ARG A 324 -3.81 3.23 -5.04
CA ARG A 324 -3.58 1.81 -4.75
C ARG A 324 -4.85 0.97 -4.73
N ILE A 325 -5.94 1.47 -4.14
CA ILE A 325 -7.12 0.66 -3.81
C ILE A 325 -8.09 0.56 -4.99
N SER A 326 -8.44 1.69 -5.59
CA SER A 326 -9.33 1.78 -6.74
C SER A 326 -8.93 3.00 -7.57
N PRO A 327 -9.01 2.94 -8.92
CA PRO A 327 -8.73 4.09 -9.77
C PRO A 327 -9.72 5.25 -9.56
N ASP A 328 -10.94 4.96 -9.10
CA ASP A 328 -12.00 5.96 -8.86
C ASP A 328 -11.86 6.65 -7.48
N VAL A 329 -10.95 6.20 -6.60
CA VAL A 329 -10.89 6.63 -5.20
C VAL A 329 -9.63 7.45 -4.94
N LYS A 330 -9.79 8.67 -4.41
CA LYS A 330 -8.69 9.57 -4.03
C LYS A 330 -8.26 9.42 -2.57
N MET A 331 -9.16 9.01 -1.68
CA MET A 331 -8.94 8.96 -0.22
C MET A 331 -9.19 7.55 0.31
N ASN A 332 -8.23 6.96 1.04
CA ASN A 332 -8.36 5.59 1.54
C ASN A 332 -8.09 5.53 3.05
N TYR A 333 -8.92 4.79 3.78
CA TYR A 333 -8.83 4.66 5.23
C TYR A 333 -8.65 3.20 5.64
N LEU A 334 -7.66 2.97 6.50
CA LEU A 334 -7.44 1.70 7.18
C LEU A 334 -8.29 1.68 8.44
N ALA A 335 -9.07 0.61 8.64
CA ALA A 335 -9.93 0.46 9.80
C ALA A 335 -10.04 -1.02 10.20
N SER A 336 -10.45 -1.29 11.44
CA SER A 336 -10.74 -2.65 11.87
C SER A 336 -11.92 -3.25 11.07
N PRO A 337 -11.97 -4.58 10.85
CA PRO A 337 -13.11 -5.21 10.16
C PRO A 337 -14.51 -4.79 10.66
N PRO A 338 -14.78 -4.62 11.97
CA PRO A 338 -16.06 -4.09 12.44
C PRO A 338 -16.33 -2.65 11.98
N LEU A 339 -15.31 -1.79 12.00
CA LEU A 339 -15.44 -0.40 11.53
C LEU A 339 -15.63 -0.32 10.01
N VAL A 340 -15.06 -1.24 9.23
CA VAL A 340 -15.35 -1.35 7.78
C VAL A 340 -16.86 -1.53 7.55
N ILE A 341 -17.51 -2.40 8.33
CA ILE A 341 -18.97 -2.58 8.27
C ILE A 341 -19.70 -1.31 8.71
N ALA A 342 -19.29 -0.70 9.82
CA ALA A 342 -19.89 0.54 10.31
C ALA A 342 -19.86 1.66 9.26
N TYR A 343 -18.73 1.87 8.57
CA TYR A 343 -18.63 2.84 7.48
C TYR A 343 -19.41 2.43 6.22
N GLY A 344 -19.58 1.13 5.96
CA GLY A 344 -20.48 0.66 4.90
C GLY A 344 -21.97 0.94 5.20
N LEU A 345 -22.36 0.86 6.48
CA LEU A 345 -23.71 1.23 6.95
C LEU A 345 -23.93 2.74 6.89
N ALA A 346 -22.95 3.54 7.31
CA ALA A 346 -22.98 5.00 7.23
C ALA A 346 -22.97 5.50 5.77
N GLY A 347 -22.07 4.94 4.95
CA GLY A 347 -21.88 5.27 3.53
C GLY A 347 -21.15 6.58 3.25
N THR A 348 -20.61 7.26 4.26
CA THR A 348 -19.82 8.49 4.13
C THR A 348 -18.78 8.58 5.23
N MET A 349 -17.66 9.26 4.95
CA MET A 349 -16.66 9.63 5.96
C MET A 349 -17.07 10.86 6.79
N ASP A 350 -18.07 11.60 6.34
CA ASP A 350 -18.65 12.73 7.08
C ASP A 350 -19.67 12.25 8.13
N PHE A 351 -19.23 11.37 9.03
CA PHE A 351 -20.10 10.70 10.00
C PHE A 351 -19.46 10.65 11.38
N ASP A 352 -20.22 10.97 12.43
CA ASP A 352 -19.81 10.88 13.83
C ASP A 352 -20.53 9.71 14.52
N PHE A 353 -19.81 8.66 14.87
CA PHE A 353 -20.40 7.46 15.47
C PHE A 353 -20.89 7.64 16.92
N GLU A 354 -20.55 8.74 17.59
CA GLU A 354 -21.06 9.06 18.92
C GLU A 354 -22.43 9.73 18.86
N THR A 355 -22.65 10.61 17.87
CA THR A 355 -23.86 11.46 17.79
C THR A 355 -24.80 11.12 16.65
N ASP A 356 -24.31 10.52 15.56
CA ASP A 356 -25.10 10.29 14.36
C ASP A 356 -25.67 8.86 14.37
N ALA A 357 -26.96 8.73 14.02
CA ALA A 357 -27.62 7.43 13.91
C ALA A 357 -27.28 6.77 12.56
N LEU A 358 -27.02 5.45 12.58
CA LEU A 358 -26.75 4.65 11.38
C LEU A 358 -28.02 4.45 10.53
N GLY A 359 -29.17 4.51 11.18
CA GLY A 359 -30.50 4.37 10.61
C GLY A 359 -31.53 4.23 11.72
N ASN A 360 -32.74 3.82 11.35
CA ASN A 360 -33.80 3.52 12.30
C ASN A 360 -34.05 2.02 12.34
N ASP A 361 -34.46 1.52 13.51
CA ASP A 361 -34.89 0.13 13.65
C ASP A 361 -36.29 -0.11 13.08
N HIS A 362 -36.76 -1.36 13.19
CA HIS A 362 -38.10 -1.76 12.73
C HIS A 362 -39.25 -0.99 13.39
N GLU A 363 -39.02 -0.34 14.53
CA GLU A 363 -40.00 0.47 15.28
C GLU A 363 -39.82 1.97 15.01
N GLY A 364 -38.82 2.36 14.22
CA GLY A 364 -38.50 3.75 13.90
C GLY A 364 -37.56 4.44 14.89
N ASN A 365 -36.98 3.71 15.85
CA ASN A 365 -36.03 4.30 16.81
C ASN A 365 -34.64 4.45 16.18
N PRO A 366 -33.90 5.54 16.46
CA PRO A 366 -32.54 5.71 15.96
C PRO A 366 -31.60 4.63 16.53
N VAL A 367 -30.78 4.04 15.67
CA VAL A 367 -29.78 3.02 16.01
C VAL A 367 -28.39 3.62 15.87
N TYR A 368 -27.61 3.60 16.94
CA TYR A 368 -26.24 4.10 17.01
C TYR A 368 -25.23 2.95 16.96
N LEU A 369 -23.95 3.26 16.69
CA LEU A 369 -22.90 2.23 16.65
C LEU A 369 -22.82 1.41 17.96
N LYS A 370 -22.96 2.09 19.11
CA LYS A 370 -22.95 1.46 20.44
C LYS A 370 -24.06 0.42 20.63
N ASP A 371 -25.16 0.54 19.91
CA ASP A 371 -26.32 -0.36 20.05
C ASP A 371 -26.13 -1.68 19.32
N ILE A 372 -25.18 -1.74 18.37
CA ILE A 372 -24.88 -2.92 17.55
C ILE A 372 -23.46 -3.46 17.78
N TRP A 373 -22.62 -2.76 18.53
CA TRP A 373 -21.25 -3.19 18.80
C TRP A 373 -21.23 -4.43 19.71
N PRO A 374 -20.61 -5.55 19.29
CA PRO A 374 -20.56 -6.76 20.10
C PRO A 374 -19.68 -6.60 21.35
N SER A 375 -20.06 -7.26 22.43
CA SER A 375 -19.26 -7.27 23.66
C SER A 375 -18.03 -8.17 23.51
N SER A 376 -16.95 -7.88 24.26
CA SER A 376 -15.75 -8.73 24.26
C SER A 376 -16.07 -10.16 24.69
N GLN A 377 -16.96 -10.34 25.66
CA GLN A 377 -17.40 -11.65 26.13
C GLN A 377 -18.09 -12.45 25.02
N GLU A 378 -18.98 -11.81 24.26
CA GLU A 378 -19.68 -12.45 23.16
C GLU A 378 -18.72 -12.91 22.05
N ILE A 379 -17.73 -12.07 21.71
CA ILE A 379 -16.70 -12.43 20.72
C ILE A 379 -15.92 -13.65 21.21
N GLU A 380 -15.50 -13.66 22.48
CA GLU A 380 -14.73 -14.76 23.08
C GLU A 380 -15.54 -16.07 23.12
N ASP A 381 -16.81 -16.01 23.52
CA ASP A 381 -17.71 -17.16 23.55
C ASP A 381 -17.96 -17.72 22.13
N THR A 382 -18.06 -16.83 21.15
CA THR A 382 -18.19 -17.21 19.74
C THR A 382 -16.90 -17.87 19.22
N ILE A 383 -15.72 -17.34 19.57
CA ILE A 383 -14.42 -17.96 19.24
C ILE A 383 -14.36 -19.38 19.82
N LYS A 384 -14.63 -19.53 21.12
CA LYS A 384 -14.54 -20.83 21.82
C LYS A 384 -15.49 -21.88 21.23
N SER A 385 -16.68 -21.46 20.80
CA SER A 385 -17.69 -22.36 20.24
C SER A 385 -17.46 -22.68 18.76
N SER A 386 -16.92 -21.74 17.97
CA SER A 386 -16.78 -21.90 16.52
C SER A 386 -15.42 -22.41 16.08
N ILE A 387 -14.31 -22.06 16.74
CA ILE A 387 -12.96 -22.39 16.29
C ILE A 387 -12.44 -23.65 16.99
N SER A 388 -11.82 -24.56 16.24
CA SER A 388 -11.30 -25.82 16.77
C SER A 388 -10.09 -26.32 16.00
N ARG A 389 -9.27 -27.16 16.65
CA ARG A 389 -8.09 -27.80 16.04
C ARG A 389 -8.42 -28.60 14.78
N ASP A 390 -9.56 -29.28 14.78
CA ASP A 390 -10.01 -30.10 13.65
C ASP A 390 -10.25 -29.28 12.39
N MET A 391 -10.67 -28.02 12.55
CA MET A 391 -10.89 -27.10 11.43
C MET A 391 -9.57 -26.83 10.70
N PHE A 392 -8.50 -26.47 11.42
CA PHE A 392 -7.18 -26.30 10.83
C PHE A 392 -6.66 -27.58 10.20
N SER A 393 -6.82 -28.71 10.90
CA SER A 393 -6.30 -30.00 10.42
C SER A 393 -6.96 -30.40 9.09
N LYS A 394 -8.28 -30.28 8.97
CA LYS A 394 -9.03 -30.60 7.75
C LYS A 394 -8.73 -29.64 6.60
N SER A 395 -8.77 -28.33 6.86
CA SER A 395 -8.65 -27.33 5.79
C SER A 395 -7.23 -27.27 5.21
N TYR A 396 -6.20 -27.63 5.98
CA TYR A 396 -4.82 -27.68 5.51
C TYR A 396 -4.36 -29.05 4.98
N GLU A 397 -5.09 -30.14 5.25
CA GLU A 397 -4.77 -31.49 4.73
C GLU A 397 -4.71 -31.52 3.19
N THR A 398 -5.61 -30.80 2.53
CA THR A 398 -5.76 -30.83 1.06
C THR A 398 -5.35 -29.52 0.39
N ILE A 399 -4.65 -28.61 1.07
CA ILE A 399 -4.39 -27.25 0.52
C ILE A 399 -3.60 -27.27 -0.81
N PHE A 400 -2.74 -28.27 -1.01
CA PHE A 400 -1.96 -28.42 -2.24
C PHE A 400 -2.68 -29.22 -3.33
N ALA A 401 -3.81 -29.88 -3.01
CA ALA A 401 -4.55 -30.65 -4.00
C ALA A 401 -5.15 -29.74 -5.09
N GLY A 402 -5.48 -28.48 -4.75
CA GLY A 402 -6.17 -27.55 -5.63
C GLY A 402 -7.57 -28.03 -6.02
N ASP A 403 -8.25 -27.25 -6.86
CA ASP A 403 -9.53 -27.64 -7.43
C ASP A 403 -9.36 -28.45 -8.73
N SER A 404 -10.47 -28.86 -9.35
CA SER A 404 -10.42 -29.59 -10.61
C SER A 404 -9.79 -28.80 -11.75
N ARG A 405 -9.77 -27.45 -11.70
CA ARG A 405 -9.11 -26.64 -12.72
C ARG A 405 -7.59 -26.74 -12.54
N TRP A 406 -7.10 -26.63 -11.31
CA TRP A 406 -5.68 -26.79 -10.97
C TRP A 406 -5.15 -28.17 -11.37
N GLN A 407 -5.86 -29.24 -10.99
CA GLN A 407 -5.44 -30.62 -11.26
C GLN A 407 -5.41 -30.98 -12.75
N ASN A 408 -6.20 -30.28 -13.57
CA ASN A 408 -6.30 -30.51 -15.01
C ASN A 408 -5.40 -29.58 -15.84
N LEU A 409 -4.55 -28.76 -15.22
CA LEU A 409 -3.55 -27.97 -15.96
C LEU A 409 -2.50 -28.90 -16.56
N SER A 410 -2.28 -28.79 -17.87
CA SER A 410 -1.20 -29.52 -18.54
C SER A 410 0.15 -28.99 -18.07
N THR A 411 0.93 -29.82 -17.39
CA THR A 411 2.28 -29.49 -16.94
C THR A 411 3.32 -30.11 -17.87
N PRO A 412 4.10 -29.31 -18.60
CA PRO A 412 5.18 -29.85 -19.44
C PRO A 412 6.25 -30.53 -18.58
N GLU A 413 6.91 -31.56 -19.14
CA GLU A 413 8.00 -32.31 -18.50
C GLU A 413 9.37 -31.73 -18.88
N GLY A 414 10.34 -31.76 -17.95
CA GLY A 414 11.74 -31.38 -18.20
C GLY A 414 12.31 -30.36 -17.21
N ASP A 415 13.63 -30.15 -17.28
CA ASP A 415 14.37 -29.29 -16.34
C ASP A 415 14.51 -27.83 -16.83
N THR A 416 14.16 -27.55 -18.09
CA THR A 416 14.29 -26.22 -18.72
C THR A 416 12.95 -25.70 -19.20
N PHE A 417 12.67 -24.42 -18.95
CA PHE A 417 11.44 -23.77 -19.40
C PHE A 417 11.46 -23.50 -20.92
N GLU A 418 10.49 -24.03 -21.65
CA GLU A 418 10.29 -23.76 -23.07
C GLU A 418 9.58 -22.40 -23.26
N TRP A 419 10.28 -21.43 -23.83
CA TRP A 419 9.75 -20.08 -24.02
C TRP A 419 8.87 -20.01 -25.27
N ASP A 420 7.58 -19.76 -25.08
CA ASP A 420 6.67 -19.43 -26.18
C ASP A 420 6.86 -17.97 -26.63
N PRO A 421 7.32 -17.70 -27.87
CA PRO A 421 7.52 -16.34 -28.37
C PRO A 421 6.22 -15.56 -28.56
N ASN A 422 5.05 -16.19 -28.52
CA ASN A 422 3.75 -15.52 -28.60
C ASN A 422 3.15 -15.23 -27.22
N SER A 423 3.72 -15.77 -26.14
CA SER A 423 3.20 -15.56 -24.81
C SER A 423 3.24 -14.08 -24.43
N THR A 424 2.10 -13.53 -24.04
CA THR A 424 2.01 -12.17 -23.50
C THR A 424 2.13 -12.13 -21.98
N TYR A 425 2.32 -13.28 -21.32
CA TYR A 425 2.44 -13.41 -19.86
C TYR A 425 3.86 -13.77 -19.41
N VAL A 426 4.58 -14.61 -20.16
CA VAL A 426 5.90 -15.12 -19.78
C VAL A 426 6.86 -14.97 -20.96
N ARG A 427 7.91 -14.15 -20.82
CA ARG A 427 8.91 -13.88 -21.86
C ARG A 427 10.32 -14.00 -21.29
N LYS A 428 11.25 -14.56 -22.07
CA LYS A 428 12.65 -14.69 -21.68
C LYS A 428 13.26 -13.30 -21.46
N PRO A 429 13.67 -12.93 -20.25
CA PRO A 429 14.20 -11.60 -19.99
C PRO A 429 15.65 -11.46 -20.49
N PRO A 430 16.10 -10.24 -20.83
CA PRO A 430 17.41 -9.99 -21.43
C PRO A 430 18.56 -9.91 -20.40
N TYR A 431 18.34 -10.28 -19.14
CA TYR A 431 19.29 -10.03 -18.04
C TYR A 431 20.68 -10.66 -18.24
N PHE A 432 20.77 -11.72 -19.04
CA PHE A 432 21.99 -12.47 -19.29
C PHE A 432 22.51 -12.30 -20.72
N ASP A 433 21.88 -11.45 -21.54
CA ASP A 433 22.30 -11.28 -22.93
C ASP A 433 23.68 -10.63 -22.99
N GLY A 434 24.59 -11.24 -23.76
CA GLY A 434 25.99 -10.81 -23.87
C GLY A 434 26.84 -11.05 -22.62
N MET A 435 26.33 -11.76 -21.60
CA MET A 435 27.06 -12.02 -20.36
C MET A 435 28.29 -12.93 -20.59
N THR A 436 29.44 -12.48 -20.12
CA THR A 436 30.72 -13.23 -20.12
C THR A 436 30.99 -13.90 -18.77
N MET A 437 31.86 -14.91 -18.79
CA MET A 437 32.32 -15.63 -17.59
C MET A 437 32.96 -14.71 -16.56
N ASP A 438 33.77 -13.76 -17.02
CA ASP A 438 34.39 -12.73 -16.17
C ASP A 438 33.57 -11.44 -16.23
N PRO A 439 33.40 -10.72 -15.11
CA PRO A 439 32.72 -9.43 -15.10
C PRO A 439 33.52 -8.40 -15.90
N ALA A 440 32.80 -7.56 -16.65
CA ALA A 440 33.40 -6.35 -17.22
C ALA A 440 33.81 -5.40 -16.09
N PRO A 441 34.88 -4.61 -16.26
CA PRO A 441 35.21 -3.55 -15.32
C PRO A 441 34.05 -2.58 -15.15
N VAL A 442 33.86 -2.12 -13.93
CA VAL A 442 32.94 -1.03 -13.61
C VAL A 442 33.52 0.27 -14.15
N GLU A 443 32.70 1.08 -14.83
CA GLU A 443 33.12 2.35 -15.45
C GLU A 443 32.39 3.53 -14.81
N ASP A 444 33.04 4.69 -14.78
CA ASP A 444 32.40 5.94 -14.38
C ASP A 444 31.23 6.32 -15.31
N ILE A 445 30.21 6.96 -14.74
CA ILE A 445 29.02 7.37 -15.48
C ILE A 445 29.24 8.80 -15.97
N LYS A 446 29.24 9.02 -17.29
CA LYS A 446 29.52 10.34 -17.88
C LYS A 446 28.40 10.79 -18.81
N GLY A 447 28.11 12.09 -18.79
CA GLY A 447 27.10 12.72 -19.65
C GLY A 447 25.68 12.20 -19.46
N ALA A 448 25.33 11.71 -18.26
CA ALA A 448 24.01 11.16 -18.02
C ALA A 448 22.92 12.24 -18.00
N ARG A 449 21.70 11.90 -18.42
CA ARG A 449 20.53 12.80 -18.37
C ARG A 449 19.53 12.35 -17.32
N VAL A 450 18.79 13.31 -16.76
CA VAL A 450 17.73 13.01 -15.79
C VAL A 450 16.50 12.45 -16.52
N LEU A 451 16.14 11.20 -16.21
CA LEU A 451 14.91 10.58 -16.71
C LEU A 451 13.68 11.06 -15.94
N ALA A 452 13.83 11.26 -14.63
CA ALA A 452 12.77 11.73 -13.75
C ALA A 452 13.35 12.50 -12.56
N LEU A 453 12.73 13.63 -12.22
CA LEU A 453 12.97 14.39 -10.99
C LEU A 453 11.74 14.26 -10.12
N LEU A 454 11.87 13.60 -8.97
CA LEU A 454 10.75 13.17 -8.15
C LEU A 454 10.88 13.76 -6.74
N GLY A 455 9.72 14.00 -6.10
CA GLY A 455 9.66 14.51 -4.74
C GLY A 455 9.85 13.43 -3.66
N ASP A 456 9.33 13.73 -2.46
CA ASP A 456 9.34 12.83 -1.31
C ASP A 456 8.35 11.66 -1.45
N SER A 457 8.60 10.59 -0.68
CA SER A 457 7.67 9.47 -0.48
C SER A 457 7.26 8.75 -1.78
N VAL A 458 8.15 8.71 -2.78
CA VAL A 458 7.92 7.94 -4.01
C VAL A 458 7.90 6.44 -3.69
N THR A 459 6.71 5.89 -3.56
CA THR A 459 6.53 4.46 -3.29
C THR A 459 6.91 3.58 -4.50
N THR A 460 7.17 2.29 -4.26
CA THR A 460 7.33 1.30 -5.33
C THR A 460 6.07 1.08 -6.18
N ASP A 461 4.88 1.50 -5.74
CA ASP A 461 3.68 1.55 -6.56
C ASP A 461 3.73 2.69 -7.60
N HIS A 462 4.45 3.79 -7.32
CA HIS A 462 4.74 4.82 -8.32
C HIS A 462 5.76 4.34 -9.36
N ILE A 463 6.82 3.67 -8.90
CA ILE A 463 7.92 3.18 -9.74
C ILE A 463 7.50 1.96 -10.59
N SER A 464 6.74 1.03 -10.03
CA SER A 464 6.28 -0.18 -10.73
C SER A 464 4.87 -0.53 -10.31
N PRO A 465 3.83 0.17 -10.84
CA PRO A 465 2.43 -0.09 -10.50
C PRO A 465 2.04 -1.55 -10.76
N ALA A 466 1.09 -2.06 -9.96
CA ALA A 466 0.58 -3.43 -10.07
C ALA A 466 -0.86 -3.53 -10.58
N GLY A 467 -1.58 -2.39 -10.64
CA GLY A 467 -2.99 -2.32 -10.97
C GLY A 467 -3.32 -2.50 -12.46
N PRO A 468 -4.55 -2.15 -12.88
CA PRO A 468 -5.02 -2.27 -14.26
C PRO A 468 -4.15 -1.49 -15.26
N ILE A 469 -4.03 -2.02 -16.47
CA ILE A 469 -3.32 -1.36 -17.57
C ILE A 469 -4.29 -0.39 -18.27
N LYS A 470 -3.98 0.91 -18.26
CA LYS A 470 -4.79 1.95 -18.90
C LYS A 470 -4.58 1.93 -20.42
N ALA A 471 -5.67 1.98 -21.18
CA ALA A 471 -5.63 2.10 -22.64
C ALA A 471 -4.85 3.35 -23.08
N GLY A 472 -4.14 3.24 -24.21
CA GLY A 472 -3.32 4.33 -24.76
C GLY A 472 -1.95 4.51 -24.10
N THR A 473 -1.62 3.74 -23.06
CA THR A 473 -0.26 3.68 -22.49
C THR A 473 0.66 2.80 -23.34
N PRO A 474 2.00 2.94 -23.23
CA PRO A 474 2.93 2.08 -23.97
C PRO A 474 2.68 0.59 -23.73
N ALA A 475 2.38 0.19 -22.49
CA ALA A 475 2.07 -1.20 -22.14
C ALA A 475 0.80 -1.71 -22.86
N ALA A 476 -0.25 -0.88 -22.94
CA ALA A 476 -1.47 -1.20 -23.67
C ALA A 476 -1.19 -1.32 -25.18
N GLN A 477 -0.45 -0.38 -25.77
CA GLN A 477 -0.08 -0.41 -27.19
C GLN A 477 0.73 -1.68 -27.55
N TYR A 478 1.61 -2.13 -26.65
CA TYR A 478 2.30 -3.41 -26.82
C TYR A 478 1.31 -4.59 -26.82
N LEU A 479 0.36 -4.64 -25.89
CA LEU A 479 -0.65 -5.69 -25.84
C LEU A 479 -1.59 -5.66 -27.06
N ASP A 480 -2.00 -4.48 -27.49
CA ASP A 480 -2.81 -4.26 -28.71
C ASP A 480 -2.09 -4.79 -29.95
N SER A 481 -0.81 -4.49 -30.11
CA SER A 481 -0.01 -4.98 -31.24
C SER A 481 0.19 -6.50 -31.24
N HIS A 482 -0.08 -7.17 -30.11
CA HIS A 482 -0.10 -8.63 -29.97
C HIS A 482 -1.52 -9.21 -30.00
N GLY A 483 -2.54 -8.42 -30.36
CA GLY A 483 -3.92 -8.88 -30.51
C GLY A 483 -4.64 -9.16 -29.19
N VAL A 484 -4.15 -8.64 -28.07
CA VAL A 484 -4.82 -8.80 -26.76
C VAL A 484 -5.94 -7.76 -26.66
N GLU A 485 -7.18 -8.21 -26.46
CA GLU A 485 -8.31 -7.31 -26.26
C GLU A 485 -8.22 -6.56 -24.92
N ARG A 486 -8.80 -5.35 -24.85
CA ARG A 486 -8.78 -4.49 -23.65
C ARG A 486 -9.26 -5.20 -22.37
N LYS A 487 -10.29 -6.05 -22.47
CA LYS A 487 -10.82 -6.82 -21.34
C LYS A 487 -9.79 -7.84 -20.79
N ASP A 488 -8.85 -8.25 -21.64
CA ASP A 488 -7.84 -9.28 -21.37
C ASP A 488 -6.45 -8.68 -21.09
N TYR A 489 -6.33 -7.34 -21.05
CA TYR A 489 -5.09 -6.69 -20.61
C TYR A 489 -4.64 -7.18 -19.24
N ASN A 490 -5.60 -7.43 -18.35
CA ASN A 490 -5.38 -7.80 -16.96
C ASN A 490 -4.62 -6.67 -16.23
N SER A 491 -3.86 -6.99 -15.18
CA SER A 491 -3.07 -6.03 -14.40
C SER A 491 -1.59 -6.08 -14.71
N LEU A 492 -0.84 -5.01 -14.45
CA LEU A 492 0.63 -5.04 -14.51
C LEU A 492 1.21 -6.12 -13.58
N GLY A 493 0.60 -6.34 -12.41
CA GLY A 493 0.99 -7.42 -11.50
C GLY A 493 0.91 -8.81 -12.13
N SER A 494 -0.13 -9.08 -12.93
CA SER A 494 -0.29 -10.34 -13.66
C SER A 494 0.74 -10.52 -14.79
N ARG A 495 1.30 -9.43 -15.30
CA ARG A 495 2.23 -9.39 -16.43
C ARG A 495 3.70 -9.42 -16.02
N ARG A 496 3.99 -9.67 -14.73
CA ARG A 496 5.37 -9.69 -14.18
C ARG A 496 6.31 -10.71 -14.83
N GLY A 497 5.79 -11.76 -15.47
CA GLY A 497 6.59 -12.70 -16.25
C GLY A 497 7.01 -12.17 -17.62
N ASN A 498 6.45 -11.03 -18.07
CA ASN A 498 6.73 -10.43 -19.37
C ASN A 498 7.43 -9.07 -19.19
N HIS A 499 8.74 -9.07 -19.40
CA HIS A 499 9.54 -7.86 -19.27
C HIS A 499 9.12 -6.73 -20.23
N GLU A 500 8.64 -7.04 -21.44
CA GLU A 500 8.19 -6.01 -22.39
C GLU A 500 7.05 -5.17 -21.83
N VAL A 501 6.10 -5.81 -21.15
CA VAL A 501 4.99 -5.10 -20.49
C VAL A 501 5.48 -4.33 -19.27
N MET A 502 6.34 -4.96 -18.46
CA MET A 502 6.76 -4.38 -17.19
C MET A 502 7.72 -3.19 -17.35
N ILE A 503 8.61 -3.19 -18.35
CA ILE A 503 9.47 -2.02 -18.65
C ILE A 503 8.58 -0.84 -19.05
N ARG A 504 7.58 -1.08 -19.91
CA ARG A 504 6.59 -0.07 -20.33
C ARG A 504 5.69 0.41 -19.19
N GLY A 505 5.47 -0.43 -18.19
CA GLY A 505 4.76 -0.10 -16.96
C GLY A 505 5.61 0.58 -15.89
N THR A 506 6.93 0.71 -16.10
CA THR A 506 7.82 1.34 -15.11
C THR A 506 7.64 2.86 -15.14
N PHE A 507 7.47 3.44 -13.96
CA PHE A 507 7.03 4.82 -13.72
C PHE A 507 5.69 5.18 -14.39
N ALA A 508 4.87 4.21 -14.79
CA ALA A 508 3.61 4.46 -15.50
C ALA A 508 2.41 4.77 -14.58
N ASN A 509 2.65 5.03 -13.28
CA ASN A 509 1.58 5.29 -12.34
C ASN A 509 0.88 6.61 -12.69
N ILE A 510 -0.44 6.60 -12.74
CA ILE A 510 -1.27 7.77 -13.11
C ILE A 510 -1.14 8.95 -12.14
N ARG A 511 -0.61 8.73 -10.93
CA ARG A 511 -0.38 9.73 -9.89
C ARG A 511 1.10 10.11 -9.71
N LEU A 512 2.00 9.55 -10.52
CA LEU A 512 3.40 9.97 -10.48
C LEU A 512 3.50 11.46 -10.85
N LYS A 513 4.12 12.25 -9.99
CA LYS A 513 4.40 13.67 -10.24
C LYS A 513 5.89 13.84 -10.54
N ASN A 514 6.21 14.04 -11.82
CA ASN A 514 7.56 14.29 -12.28
C ASN A 514 7.77 15.81 -12.41
N GLN A 515 8.68 16.37 -11.60
CA GLN A 515 8.93 17.81 -11.49
C GLN A 515 9.62 18.39 -12.75
N LEU A 516 9.99 17.56 -13.73
CA LEU A 516 10.38 18.01 -15.07
C LEU A 516 9.21 18.61 -15.88
N LEU A 517 7.97 18.37 -15.44
CA LEU A 517 6.74 18.81 -16.09
C LEU A 517 5.92 19.66 -15.14
N ASP A 518 5.28 20.70 -15.68
CA ASP A 518 4.42 21.60 -14.92
C ASP A 518 3.01 21.02 -14.81
N ASP A 519 2.63 20.67 -13.58
CA ASP A 519 1.28 20.19 -13.21
C ASP A 519 0.78 18.96 -14.00
N VAL A 520 1.71 18.08 -14.41
CA VAL A 520 1.37 16.81 -15.09
C VAL A 520 1.49 15.65 -14.12
N SER A 521 0.40 14.89 -13.96
CA SER A 521 0.40 13.60 -13.26
C SER A 521 0.35 12.43 -14.25
N GLY A 522 1.19 11.43 -14.03
CA GLY A 522 1.27 10.24 -14.87
C GLY A 522 2.69 9.83 -15.21
N GLY A 523 2.82 8.77 -16.01
CA GLY A 523 4.12 8.25 -16.46
C GLY A 523 4.77 9.04 -17.57
N TYR A 524 4.95 10.34 -17.36
CA TYR A 524 5.47 11.29 -18.32
C TYR A 524 6.81 11.89 -17.88
N THR A 525 7.61 12.30 -18.86
CA THR A 525 8.86 13.04 -18.67
C THR A 525 9.14 13.97 -19.85
N ARG A 526 10.24 14.72 -19.80
CA ARG A 526 10.80 15.47 -20.94
C ARG A 526 11.84 14.62 -21.66
N ASP A 527 11.71 14.52 -22.98
CA ASP A 527 12.70 13.85 -23.82
C ASP A 527 13.70 14.85 -24.41
N PHE A 528 14.80 15.06 -23.69
CA PHE A 528 15.86 15.99 -24.12
C PHE A 528 16.72 15.47 -25.27
N THR A 529 16.46 14.28 -25.82
CA THR A 529 17.08 13.86 -27.10
C THR A 529 16.42 14.53 -28.31
N GLN A 530 15.21 15.08 -28.12
CA GLN A 530 14.45 15.77 -29.13
C GLN A 530 14.50 17.29 -28.90
N ASP A 531 14.39 18.05 -30.00
CA ASP A 531 14.44 19.50 -29.96
C ASP A 531 13.33 20.07 -29.06
N GLY A 532 13.71 20.99 -28.16
CA GLY A 532 12.81 21.59 -27.18
C GLY A 532 12.41 20.69 -25.99
N GLY A 533 12.88 19.45 -25.91
CA GLY A 533 12.61 18.56 -24.78
C GLY A 533 11.11 18.27 -24.56
N PRO A 534 10.36 17.78 -25.57
CA PRO A 534 8.92 17.62 -25.49
C PRO A 534 8.51 16.61 -24.42
N GLN A 535 7.28 16.76 -23.91
CA GLN A 535 6.66 15.77 -23.05
C GLN A 535 6.47 14.45 -23.81
N SER A 536 6.84 13.34 -23.18
CA SER A 536 6.68 11.98 -23.71
C SER A 536 6.42 10.98 -22.58
N PHE A 537 6.01 9.76 -22.91
CA PHE A 537 6.00 8.68 -21.92
C PHE A 537 7.44 8.34 -21.52
N ILE A 538 7.65 8.02 -20.25
CA ILE A 538 8.98 7.65 -19.73
C ILE A 538 9.62 6.51 -20.52
N TYR A 539 8.82 5.51 -20.91
CA TYR A 539 9.29 4.42 -21.75
C TYR A 539 9.81 4.92 -23.10
N ASP A 540 9.06 5.76 -23.81
CA ASP A 540 9.44 6.24 -25.14
C ASP A 540 10.70 7.10 -25.09
N ALA A 541 10.79 8.02 -24.13
CA ALA A 541 12.01 8.80 -23.89
C ALA A 541 13.22 7.89 -23.64
N SER A 542 13.05 6.88 -22.77
CA SER A 542 14.13 5.94 -22.44
C SER A 542 14.67 5.20 -23.68
N GLN A 543 13.79 4.84 -24.61
CA GLN A 543 14.17 4.19 -25.86
C GLN A 543 15.02 5.11 -26.74
N ASN A 544 14.72 6.42 -26.77
CA ASN A 544 15.52 7.39 -27.52
C ASN A 544 16.89 7.60 -26.89
N TYR A 545 16.97 7.72 -25.56
CA TYR A 545 18.24 7.79 -24.84
C TYR A 545 19.12 6.57 -25.06
N GLN A 546 18.55 5.35 -25.00
CA GLN A 546 19.27 4.12 -25.25
C GLN A 546 19.83 4.06 -26.68
N LYS A 547 19.04 4.48 -27.69
CA LYS A 547 19.52 4.57 -29.09
C LYS A 547 20.66 5.58 -29.26
N ALA A 548 20.63 6.66 -28.49
CA ALA A 548 21.68 7.69 -28.49
C ALA A 548 22.92 7.30 -27.66
N GLY A 549 22.87 6.18 -26.91
CA GLY A 549 23.95 5.78 -26.01
C GLY A 549 24.13 6.69 -24.80
N ILE A 550 23.07 7.40 -24.40
CA ILE A 550 23.11 8.36 -23.29
C ILE A 550 22.67 7.65 -22.00
N PRO A 551 23.52 7.60 -20.95
CA PRO A 551 23.13 7.01 -19.67
C PRO A 551 22.08 7.88 -18.96
N LEU A 552 21.28 7.26 -18.09
CA LEU A 552 20.21 7.96 -17.38
C LEU A 552 20.42 7.95 -15.87
N VAL A 553 19.91 8.99 -15.21
CA VAL A 553 19.80 9.08 -13.75
C VAL A 553 18.37 9.42 -13.33
N VAL A 554 18.01 9.04 -12.10
CA VAL A 554 16.78 9.49 -11.45
C VAL A 554 17.14 10.30 -10.22
N LEU A 555 16.48 11.44 -10.02
CA LEU A 555 16.58 12.25 -8.83
C LEU A 555 15.33 12.06 -7.98
N GLY A 556 15.46 11.95 -6.66
CA GLY A 556 14.35 11.73 -5.74
C GLY A 556 14.50 12.47 -4.41
N GLY A 557 13.39 12.67 -3.70
CA GLY A 557 13.40 13.21 -2.34
C GLY A 557 13.65 12.15 -1.27
N LYS A 558 12.99 12.32 -0.12
CA LYS A 558 13.06 11.40 1.03
C LYS A 558 12.23 10.14 0.80
N GLU A 559 12.62 9.06 1.46
CA GLU A 559 11.88 7.78 1.52
C GLU A 559 11.63 7.16 0.13
N TYR A 560 12.58 7.34 -0.79
CA TYR A 560 12.47 6.82 -2.15
C TYR A 560 12.41 5.28 -2.15
N GLY A 561 11.37 4.73 -2.79
CA GLY A 561 11.13 3.30 -2.89
C GLY A 561 10.38 2.69 -1.70
N SER A 562 9.57 3.47 -0.98
CA SER A 562 8.75 2.97 0.12
C SER A 562 7.68 1.94 -0.31
N GLY A 563 7.24 1.10 0.62
CA GLY A 563 6.12 0.17 0.41
C GLY A 563 6.50 -1.26 0.02
N SER A 564 6.13 -1.70 -1.18
CA SER A 564 6.21 -3.10 -1.62
C SER A 564 7.64 -3.55 -1.92
N SER A 565 7.95 -4.81 -1.65
CA SER A 565 9.24 -5.45 -1.95
C SER A 565 9.50 -5.73 -3.44
N ARG A 566 8.62 -5.29 -4.35
CA ARG A 566 8.65 -5.68 -5.77
C ARG A 566 9.98 -5.29 -6.42
N ASP A 567 10.73 -6.30 -6.88
CA ASP A 567 12.00 -6.11 -7.56
C ASP A 567 11.85 -5.47 -8.95
N TRP A 568 10.66 -5.52 -9.55
CA TRP A 568 10.34 -4.82 -10.79
C TRP A 568 10.52 -3.30 -10.71
N ALA A 569 10.45 -2.71 -9.52
CA ALA A 569 10.82 -1.30 -9.33
C ALA A 569 12.31 -1.06 -9.61
N ALA A 570 13.19 -2.04 -9.42
CA ALA A 570 14.60 -1.95 -9.77
C ALA A 570 14.90 -2.51 -11.17
N LYS A 571 14.31 -3.66 -11.54
CA LYS A 571 14.47 -4.26 -12.88
C LYS A 571 13.99 -3.30 -13.96
N GLY A 572 12.82 -2.71 -13.78
CA GLY A 572 12.27 -1.70 -14.68
C GLY A 572 13.22 -0.50 -14.82
N THR A 573 13.64 0.08 -13.68
CA THR A 573 14.58 1.21 -13.63
C THR A 573 15.89 0.90 -14.40
N SER A 574 16.49 -0.25 -14.15
CA SER A 574 17.70 -0.71 -14.86
C SER A 574 17.46 -0.90 -16.36
N LEU A 575 16.35 -1.55 -16.75
CA LEU A 575 16.00 -1.83 -18.15
C LEU A 575 15.55 -0.58 -18.93
N LEU A 576 15.13 0.50 -18.26
CA LEU A 576 14.96 1.82 -18.87
C LEU A 576 16.32 2.48 -19.16
N GLY A 577 17.45 1.94 -18.68
CA GLY A 577 18.79 2.46 -18.93
C GLY A 577 19.31 3.38 -17.82
N VAL A 578 18.63 3.44 -16.67
CA VAL A 578 19.08 4.21 -15.50
C VAL A 578 20.31 3.53 -14.89
N LYS A 579 21.37 4.31 -14.70
CA LYS A 579 22.65 3.86 -14.13
C LYS A 579 22.81 4.24 -12.67
N ALA A 580 22.24 5.38 -12.25
CA ALA A 580 22.26 5.84 -10.88
C ALA A 580 20.92 6.43 -10.45
N VAL A 581 20.63 6.32 -9.15
CA VAL A 581 19.50 7.01 -8.51
C VAL A 581 20.08 7.85 -7.38
N ILE A 582 19.82 9.16 -7.38
CA ILE A 582 20.34 10.11 -6.38
C ILE A 582 19.17 10.65 -5.57
N THR A 583 19.14 10.40 -4.25
CA THR A 583 18.00 10.79 -3.40
C THR A 583 18.41 11.38 -2.06
N GLU A 584 17.49 12.01 -1.34
CA GLU A 584 17.76 12.40 0.05
C GLU A 584 17.82 11.16 0.96
N SER A 585 16.88 10.23 0.77
CA SER A 585 16.91 8.93 1.45
C SER A 585 16.24 7.80 0.69
N PHE A 586 16.64 6.58 1.00
CA PHE A 586 16.08 5.35 0.44
C PHE A 586 15.38 4.53 1.50
N GLU A 587 14.33 3.84 1.09
CA GLU A 587 13.79 2.71 1.84
C GLU A 587 14.61 1.42 1.59
N ARG A 588 14.81 0.64 2.66
CA ARG A 588 15.84 -0.41 2.73
C ARG A 588 15.77 -1.44 1.59
N ILE A 589 14.58 -1.96 1.32
CA ILE A 589 14.37 -3.03 0.34
C ILE A 589 14.67 -2.52 -1.07
N HIS A 590 14.18 -1.32 -1.40
CA HIS A 590 14.36 -0.77 -2.74
C HIS A 590 15.83 -0.45 -3.04
N ARG A 591 16.56 0.15 -2.10
CA ARG A 591 18.02 0.34 -2.20
C ARG A 591 18.74 -0.96 -2.55
N SER A 592 18.42 -2.03 -1.84
CA SER A 592 19.04 -3.35 -2.04
C SER A 592 18.70 -3.92 -3.42
N ASN A 593 17.46 -3.75 -3.87
CA ASN A 593 17.01 -4.19 -5.20
C ASN A 593 17.72 -3.43 -6.33
N LEU A 594 17.96 -2.12 -6.19
CA LEU A 594 18.70 -1.31 -7.18
C LEU A 594 20.11 -1.87 -7.40
N ILE A 595 20.84 -2.12 -6.31
CA ILE A 595 22.18 -2.74 -6.36
C ILE A 595 22.13 -4.11 -7.02
N GLY A 596 21.13 -4.92 -6.65
CA GLY A 596 20.90 -6.24 -7.23
C GLY A 596 20.67 -6.22 -8.74
N MET A 597 20.29 -5.08 -9.32
CA MET A 597 20.09 -4.87 -10.75
C MET A 597 21.16 -3.98 -11.41
N GLY A 598 22.27 -3.72 -10.72
CA GLY A 598 23.41 -2.95 -11.25
C GLY A 598 23.17 -1.43 -11.33
N VAL A 599 22.19 -0.90 -10.60
CA VAL A 599 21.94 0.55 -10.49
C VAL A 599 22.58 1.05 -9.19
N VAL A 600 23.41 2.09 -9.25
CA VAL A 600 24.07 2.62 -8.05
C VAL A 600 23.12 3.54 -7.27
N PRO A 601 22.81 3.23 -5.99
CA PRO A 601 22.07 4.13 -5.13
C PRO A 601 23.02 5.16 -4.51
N LEU A 602 22.73 6.43 -4.71
CA LEU A 602 23.49 7.56 -4.21
C LEU A 602 22.59 8.44 -3.35
N GLN A 603 23.12 9.01 -2.27
CA GLN A 603 22.43 10.02 -1.49
C GLN A 603 23.08 11.38 -1.64
N PHE A 604 22.27 12.43 -1.65
CA PHE A 604 22.78 13.79 -1.47
C PHE A 604 23.55 13.90 -0.13
N PRO A 605 24.49 14.86 -0.02
CA PRO A 605 25.08 15.20 1.26
C PRO A 605 24.01 15.50 2.31
N ALA A 606 24.33 15.26 3.59
CA ALA A 606 23.36 15.46 4.67
C ALA A 606 22.84 16.90 4.69
N GLY A 607 21.52 17.07 4.58
CA GLY A 607 20.86 18.37 4.53
C GLY A 607 20.76 19.00 3.13
N GLU A 608 21.29 18.34 2.10
CA GLU A 608 21.16 18.76 0.71
C GLU A 608 20.10 17.95 -0.04
N SER A 609 19.55 18.55 -1.09
CA SER A 609 18.57 17.97 -2.00
C SER A 609 18.74 18.57 -3.40
N ALA A 610 18.01 18.03 -4.39
CA ALA A 610 17.94 18.63 -5.72
C ALA A 610 17.54 20.11 -5.64
N ALA A 611 16.56 20.45 -4.80
CA ALA A 611 16.09 21.83 -4.62
C ALA A 611 17.16 22.73 -3.98
N SER A 612 17.85 22.29 -2.92
CA SER A 612 18.87 23.11 -2.26
C SER A 612 20.09 23.37 -3.15
N LEU A 613 20.44 22.39 -3.99
CA LEU A 613 21.49 22.47 -4.99
C LEU A 613 21.05 23.15 -6.29
N LYS A 614 19.79 23.57 -6.38
CA LYS A 614 19.17 24.20 -7.56
C LYS A 614 19.28 23.33 -8.82
N LEU A 615 19.19 22.01 -8.65
CA LEU A 615 19.09 21.05 -9.75
C LEU A 615 17.64 21.03 -10.25
N ASP A 616 17.44 21.40 -11.51
CA ASP A 616 16.12 21.46 -12.15
C ASP A 616 15.86 20.27 -13.08
N GLY A 617 16.85 19.40 -13.26
CA GLY A 617 16.78 18.18 -14.05
C GLY A 617 17.08 18.39 -15.54
N THR A 618 17.36 19.62 -15.98
CA THR A 618 17.84 19.90 -17.34
C THR A 618 19.33 19.59 -17.52
N GLU A 619 20.05 19.37 -16.42
CA GLU A 619 21.50 19.17 -16.40
C GLU A 619 21.95 17.84 -17.01
N THR A 620 23.24 17.81 -17.36
CA THR A 620 23.99 16.58 -17.62
C THR A 620 24.84 16.21 -16.40
N PHE A 621 24.94 14.93 -16.08
CA PHE A 621 25.59 14.43 -14.87
C PHE A 621 26.82 13.57 -15.21
N ASP A 622 27.97 13.94 -14.65
CA ASP A 622 29.15 13.10 -14.53
C ASP A 622 29.26 12.59 -13.08
N ILE A 623 29.41 11.29 -12.89
CA ILE A 623 29.54 10.62 -11.58
C ILE A 623 30.83 9.81 -11.61
N ILE A 624 31.81 10.27 -10.83
CA ILE A 624 33.19 9.80 -10.86
C ILE A 624 33.58 9.12 -9.55
N GLY A 625 34.27 7.99 -9.66
CA GLY A 625 34.86 7.25 -8.55
C GLY A 625 34.32 5.85 -8.33
N VAL A 626 33.34 5.40 -9.12
CA VAL A 626 32.78 4.05 -9.02
C VAL A 626 33.76 2.98 -9.51
N GLU A 627 34.72 3.36 -10.37
CA GLU A 627 35.82 2.51 -10.84
C GLU A 627 36.67 1.92 -9.70
N LYS A 628 36.71 2.56 -8.52
CA LYS A 628 37.42 2.04 -7.33
C LYS A 628 36.94 0.66 -6.88
N LEU A 629 35.72 0.27 -7.25
CA LEU A 629 35.20 -1.07 -7.00
C LEU A 629 36.04 -2.15 -7.72
N ASN A 630 36.62 -1.84 -8.87
CA ASN A 630 37.51 -2.76 -9.59
C ASN A 630 38.77 -3.10 -8.78
N GLU A 631 39.18 -2.20 -7.88
CA GLU A 631 40.33 -2.36 -6.98
C GLU A 631 39.95 -3.07 -5.67
N GLY A 632 38.70 -3.50 -5.51
CA GLY A 632 38.19 -4.11 -4.29
C GLY A 632 37.86 -3.10 -3.18
N THR A 633 37.83 -1.81 -3.48
CA THR A 633 37.48 -0.75 -2.53
C THR A 633 36.11 -0.18 -2.82
N THR A 634 35.19 -0.23 -1.85
CA THR A 634 33.92 0.47 -1.94
C THR A 634 34.11 1.94 -1.56
N PRO A 635 33.94 2.90 -2.49
CA PRO A 635 34.05 4.32 -2.17
C PRO A 635 32.93 4.74 -1.20
N LYS A 636 33.23 5.61 -0.23
CA LYS A 636 32.22 6.18 0.68
C LYS A 636 31.36 7.24 -0.02
N THR A 637 31.97 8.00 -0.94
CA THR A 637 31.33 9.04 -1.73
C THR A 637 31.78 8.96 -3.19
N MET A 638 30.96 9.47 -4.10
CA MET A 638 31.29 9.70 -5.51
C MET A 638 31.17 11.18 -5.82
N ALA A 639 32.12 11.70 -6.60
CA ALA A 639 32.09 13.09 -7.04
C ALA A 639 31.05 13.22 -8.16
N VAL A 640 30.06 14.08 -7.96
CA VAL A 640 29.00 14.37 -8.94
C VAL A 640 29.18 15.78 -9.46
N THR A 641 29.23 15.92 -10.78
CA THR A 641 29.21 17.21 -11.48
C THR A 641 27.96 17.29 -12.34
N ALA A 642 27.03 18.16 -11.97
CA ALA A 642 25.87 18.50 -12.78
C ALA A 642 26.17 19.77 -13.60
N THR A 643 26.13 19.67 -14.92
CA THR A 643 26.36 20.80 -15.84
C THR A 643 25.05 21.26 -16.44
N LYS A 644 24.66 22.50 -16.14
CA LYS A 644 23.48 23.19 -16.68
C LYS A 644 23.64 23.55 -18.15
N GLU A 645 22.54 23.88 -18.82
CA GLU A 645 22.53 24.28 -20.24
C GLU A 645 23.37 25.54 -20.52
N ASP A 646 23.49 26.44 -19.54
CA ASP A 646 24.34 27.64 -19.61
C ASP A 646 25.83 27.37 -19.34
N GLY A 647 26.19 26.11 -19.07
CA GLY A 647 27.54 25.67 -18.73
C GLY A 647 27.91 25.82 -17.25
N THR A 648 27.02 26.35 -16.40
CA THR A 648 27.22 26.43 -14.95
C THR A 648 27.31 25.02 -14.38
N LYS A 649 28.28 24.80 -13.48
CA LYS A 649 28.51 23.53 -12.81
C LYS A 649 28.06 23.58 -11.36
N VAL A 650 27.37 22.53 -10.94
CA VAL A 650 27.06 22.23 -9.54
C VAL A 650 27.81 20.96 -9.18
N GLU A 651 28.65 21.02 -8.16
CA GLU A 651 29.53 19.92 -7.73
C GLU A 651 29.22 19.53 -6.30
N PHE A 652 29.09 18.23 -6.04
CA PHE A 652 28.84 17.69 -4.71
C PHE A 652 29.33 16.24 -4.58
N ASP A 653 29.60 15.81 -3.35
CA ASP A 653 30.02 14.44 -3.03
C ASP A 653 28.82 13.60 -2.59
N ALA A 654 28.27 12.79 -3.49
CA ALA A 654 27.13 11.94 -3.18
C ALA A 654 27.57 10.72 -2.36
N VAL A 655 26.85 10.42 -1.27
CA VAL A 655 27.11 9.26 -0.42
C VAL A 655 26.75 7.97 -1.15
N VAL A 656 27.67 7.03 -1.21
CA VAL A 656 27.45 5.74 -1.87
C VAL A 656 26.73 4.80 -0.92
N ARG A 657 25.59 4.26 -1.36
CA ARG A 657 24.74 3.39 -0.55
C ARG A 657 24.89 1.92 -0.91
N ILE A 658 26.13 1.50 -1.15
CA ILE A 658 26.57 0.10 -1.17
C ILE A 658 27.13 -0.18 0.23
N ASP A 659 26.31 -0.80 1.08
CA ASP A 659 26.51 -0.79 2.53
C ASP A 659 27.31 -2.01 3.02
N THR A 660 27.50 -3.03 2.17
CA THR A 660 28.21 -4.26 2.53
C THR A 660 29.19 -4.75 1.44
N PRO A 661 30.19 -5.56 1.79
CA PRO A 661 31.08 -6.19 0.79
C PRO A 661 30.33 -7.07 -0.23
N GLY A 662 29.31 -7.81 0.20
CA GLY A 662 28.51 -8.65 -0.70
C GLY A 662 27.71 -7.83 -1.71
N GLU A 663 27.19 -6.67 -1.31
CA GLU A 663 26.54 -5.74 -2.23
C GLU A 663 27.51 -5.18 -3.27
N ALA A 664 28.76 -4.89 -2.86
CA ALA A 664 29.80 -4.47 -3.78
C ALA A 664 30.11 -5.57 -4.81
N ASP A 665 30.14 -6.84 -4.38
CA ASP A 665 30.30 -7.98 -5.29
C ASP A 665 29.16 -8.12 -6.29
N TYR A 666 27.92 -7.90 -5.87
CA TYR A 666 26.76 -7.91 -6.77
C TYR A 666 26.90 -6.82 -7.84
N TYR A 667 27.23 -5.59 -7.42
CA TYR A 667 27.39 -4.48 -8.35
C TYR A 667 28.52 -4.71 -9.36
N ARG A 668 29.68 -5.20 -8.91
CA ARG A 668 30.83 -5.54 -9.79
C ARG A 668 30.48 -6.60 -10.84
N ASN A 669 29.48 -7.44 -10.56
CA ASN A 669 29.04 -8.46 -11.49
C ASN A 669 27.94 -7.98 -12.45
N GLY A 670 27.51 -6.73 -12.34
CA GLY A 670 26.37 -6.18 -13.08
C GLY A 670 25.01 -6.53 -12.48
N GLY A 671 24.99 -7.15 -11.30
CA GLY A 671 23.79 -7.57 -10.58
C GLY A 671 23.95 -8.89 -9.84
N ILE A 672 23.00 -9.16 -8.92
CA ILE A 672 22.99 -10.38 -8.09
C ILE A 672 22.78 -11.64 -8.92
N LEU A 673 21.96 -11.57 -9.98
CA LEU A 673 21.67 -12.72 -10.84
C LEU A 673 22.92 -13.19 -11.60
N GLN A 674 23.69 -12.24 -12.11
CA GLN A 674 24.94 -12.48 -12.82
C GLN A 674 26.01 -13.02 -11.86
N TYR A 675 26.11 -12.45 -10.65
CA TYR A 675 27.00 -12.94 -9.59
C TYR A 675 26.72 -14.41 -9.25
N VAL A 676 25.45 -14.74 -8.96
CA VAL A 676 25.04 -16.11 -8.60
C VAL A 676 25.33 -17.08 -9.74
N LEU A 677 24.98 -16.74 -10.98
CA LEU A 677 25.21 -17.61 -12.13
C LEU A 677 26.71 -17.88 -12.36
N ARG A 678 27.58 -16.87 -12.26
CA ARG A 678 29.04 -17.05 -12.37
C ARG A 678 29.58 -17.98 -11.29
N ASN A 679 29.12 -17.82 -10.05
CA ASN A 679 29.55 -18.67 -8.94
C ASN A 679 29.08 -20.11 -9.11
N MET A 680 27.82 -20.34 -9.48
CA MET A 680 27.31 -21.69 -9.75
C MET A 680 28.12 -22.44 -10.81
N ILE A 681 28.63 -21.74 -11.84
CA ILE A 681 29.47 -22.35 -12.88
C ILE A 681 30.90 -22.61 -12.40
N ARG A 682 31.42 -21.78 -11.49
CA ARG A 682 32.79 -21.89 -10.97
C ARG A 682 32.94 -22.93 -9.85
N GLY A 683 31.83 -23.39 -9.27
CA GLY A 683 31.81 -24.29 -8.10
C GLY A 683 31.97 -23.50 -6.80
#